data_AF-A0AAW8W2J0-F1
#
_entry.id   AF-A0AAW8W2J0-F1
#
_cell.length_a   1.000
_cell.length_b   1.000
_cell.length_c   1.000
_cell.angle_alpha   90.00
_cell.angle_beta   90.00
_cell.angle_gamma   90.00
#
_symmetry.space_group_name_H-M   'P 1'
#
loop_
_entity.id
_entity.type
_entity.pdbx_description
1 polymer ?
#
loop_
_entity_poly.entity_id
_entity_poly.type
_entity_poly.pdbx_seq_one_letter_code
_entity_poly.pdbx_strand_id
1 'polypeptide(L)'
;MHKFVYALFIGLATILFGITLTAPVTTHAAEIQVAGLSAADAIIKDENGQVVTNSTSFDKYQDYTVNYNWSIPNGGKVAGNTSTVTVPSGLEPSSDIAFDIKDANGVTVGTFAIKAGSSTGTITYNQAADSASNRTGSLSFHAKGTSDNNNTGSGWTINKIGWISGQDSKGTPTQLTWNVAFNSKSAAIGNVTITDTLGPNQTFIPDSVYAATGDYDANGNFIPDGGTIAPTVRVNGSTITFSFTNVNKAVDMYYKTTPQLVNNDGKWTNTATSSNGGTVSATVSWGGSGTGSGSALGTAVLNKTAPDGTKLAGAVYKLVDSTGNVIIPELTTNENGQITINDLNPGTYALVEVAAPAGYMVNTMPHDFTIVAGDTTPVTVSAVDDKDTDLGGGGSLDQGSVTVTKTGANGVALPGAVFELKDATGTVIKDGLTTDNEGHLYIPGLAAGTYTLVETQAPEGYELNSTPTEFTIPTTGGNQSVTVTDQPTSTAPGTTTPTTPEEPGTTTPEQPGTTTPTEPTTPTNPATPEEPGTTTPTNPVTPEEPGTTEPGTTTPTNPVTPEQPGTTTPTNPAAPEEPGTTVPTTPVTPGEPGTTAPTTPVTPSQPGTTPTAPVAPTTPTVPGTTPSEPGATTPTVPGTTPNTPGMTPSGQGSADNGTGSATAPATSGQGTTNPATTDRLPQTSDQPAPIAVVIGLLMLVGLGGFAWFRKTEK
;
A
#
# COMPACT_ATOMS: atom_id res chain seq x y z
N MET A 1 50.15 52.00 -58.38
CA MET A 1 50.44 51.37 -57.06
C MET A 1 49.12 51.28 -56.30
N HIS A 2 48.68 50.16 -55.71
CA HIS A 2 49.28 49.32 -54.65
C HIS A 2 49.23 49.95 -53.24
N LYS A 3 48.53 49.24 -52.32
CA LYS A 3 48.58 49.33 -50.85
C LYS A 3 48.24 50.70 -50.21
N PHE A 4 46.98 50.93 -49.82
CA PHE A 4 46.58 51.44 -48.48
C PHE A 4 45.04 51.62 -48.29
N VAL A 5 44.24 50.56 -48.46
CA VAL A 5 42.84 50.53 -47.94
C VAL A 5 42.53 49.12 -47.40
N TYR A 6 43.04 48.79 -46.22
CA TYR A 6 42.67 47.61 -45.44
C TYR A 6 42.86 47.92 -43.96
N ALA A 7 41.97 48.77 -43.41
CA ALA A 7 42.09 49.34 -42.07
C ALA A 7 40.71 49.71 -41.47
N LEU A 8 39.74 48.79 -41.54
CA LEU A 8 38.45 48.94 -40.83
C LEU A 8 37.81 47.60 -40.39
N PHE A 9 38.60 46.53 -40.23
CA PHE A 9 38.18 45.31 -39.54
C PHE A 9 39.38 44.68 -38.83
N ILE A 10 39.14 44.20 -37.59
CA ILE A 10 40.10 43.91 -36.48
C ILE A 10 40.23 45.12 -35.54
N GLY A 11 39.37 45.14 -34.52
CA GLY A 11 39.25 46.29 -33.60
C GLY A 11 38.24 46.14 -32.45
N LEU A 12 37.55 45.01 -32.31
CA LEU A 12 36.77 44.66 -31.11
C LEU A 12 36.67 43.13 -31.00
N ALA A 13 37.61 42.49 -30.29
CA ALA A 13 37.70 41.04 -30.14
C ALA A 13 38.05 40.61 -28.69
N THR A 14 37.66 41.44 -27.72
CA THR A 14 37.76 41.22 -26.28
C THR A 14 36.59 41.95 -25.61
N ILE A 15 36.16 41.49 -24.42
CA ILE A 15 35.04 42.04 -23.64
C ILE A 15 33.64 41.77 -24.26
N LEU A 16 33.29 40.49 -24.46
CA LEU A 16 31.94 40.00 -24.13
C LEU A 16 31.88 38.48 -23.91
N PHE A 17 32.58 37.98 -22.89
CA PHE A 17 32.42 36.60 -22.41
C PHE A 17 32.24 36.64 -20.89
N GLY A 18 30.98 36.65 -20.44
CA GLY A 18 30.65 37.01 -19.06
C GLY A 18 29.15 37.11 -18.76
N ILE A 19 28.29 36.47 -19.55
CA ILE A 19 26.88 36.24 -19.20
C ILE A 19 26.66 34.73 -19.28
N THR A 20 26.81 34.06 -18.13
CA THR A 20 26.33 32.69 -17.96
C THR A 20 24.80 32.71 -18.02
N LEU A 21 24.24 32.36 -19.19
CA LEU A 21 22.83 32.06 -19.33
C LEU A 21 22.52 30.77 -18.55
N THR A 22 22.31 30.93 -17.24
CA THR A 22 21.65 29.93 -16.40
C THR A 22 20.17 29.89 -16.76
N ALA A 23 19.87 29.40 -17.96
CA ALA A 23 18.54 28.87 -18.23
C ALA A 23 18.26 27.82 -17.15
N PRO A 24 17.14 27.92 -16.41
CA PRO A 24 16.80 26.90 -15.44
C PRO A 24 16.61 25.59 -16.22
N VAL A 25 17.46 24.61 -15.96
CA VAL A 25 17.21 23.24 -16.41
C VAL A 25 16.05 22.73 -15.57
N THR A 26 14.83 23.00 -16.02
CA THR A 26 13.64 22.31 -15.54
C THR A 26 13.77 20.86 -15.97
N THR A 27 14.45 20.07 -15.14
CA THR A 27 14.44 18.61 -15.21
C THR A 27 12.98 18.18 -15.11
N HIS A 28 12.38 17.83 -16.25
CA HIS A 28 11.09 17.17 -16.26
C HIS A 28 11.20 15.90 -15.42
N ALA A 29 10.19 15.64 -14.59
CA ALA A 29 10.07 14.39 -13.87
C ALA A 29 10.23 13.23 -14.85
N ALA A 30 11.12 12.26 -14.55
CA ALA A 30 11.19 11.06 -15.37
C ALA A 30 9.94 10.21 -15.09
N GLU A 31 9.39 9.59 -16.14
CA GLU A 31 8.35 8.60 -15.94
C GLU A 31 8.98 7.27 -15.50
N ILE A 32 8.54 6.74 -14.36
CA ILE A 32 8.97 5.43 -13.87
C ILE A 32 7.93 4.37 -14.24
N GLN A 33 8.39 3.15 -14.51
CA GLN A 33 7.51 2.03 -14.84
C GLN A 33 6.86 1.49 -13.55
N VAL A 34 5.52 1.45 -13.54
CA VAL A 34 4.70 1.03 -12.40
C VAL A 34 3.63 0.07 -12.91
N ALA A 35 3.52 -1.10 -12.29
CA ALA A 35 2.48 -2.07 -12.61
C ALA A 35 1.17 -1.69 -11.91
N GLY A 36 0.03 -2.03 -12.51
CA GLY A 36 -1.28 -1.87 -11.87
C GLY A 36 -1.96 -0.50 -12.03
N LEU A 37 -1.50 0.34 -12.97
CA LEU A 37 -2.06 1.69 -13.24
C LEU A 37 -2.61 1.86 -14.66
N SER A 38 -2.69 0.79 -15.46
CA SER A 38 -3.28 0.82 -16.80
C SER A 38 -4.81 0.69 -16.74
N ALA A 39 -5.49 1.04 -17.84
CA ALA A 39 -6.93 0.89 -17.97
C ALA A 39 -7.42 -0.57 -17.85
N ALA A 40 -6.53 -1.56 -18.02
CA ALA A 40 -6.84 -2.99 -17.85
C ALA A 40 -6.71 -3.47 -16.39
N ASP A 41 -5.97 -2.74 -15.55
CA ASP A 41 -5.80 -3.03 -14.12
C ASP A 41 -6.94 -2.47 -13.25
N ALA A 42 -7.80 -1.65 -13.84
CA ALA A 42 -8.81 -0.86 -13.15
C ALA A 42 -10.03 -1.70 -12.68
N ILE A 43 -10.26 -1.72 -11.37
CA ILE A 43 -11.45 -2.28 -10.74
C ILE A 43 -12.50 -1.16 -10.64
N ILE A 44 -13.45 -1.16 -11.58
CA ILE A 44 -14.55 -0.19 -11.63
C ILE A 44 -15.67 -0.62 -10.68
N LYS A 45 -16.22 0.32 -9.91
CA LYS A 45 -17.39 0.12 -9.05
C LYS A 45 -18.52 1.10 -9.39
N ASP A 46 -19.75 0.66 -9.20
CA ASP A 46 -20.95 1.51 -9.30
C ASP A 46 -21.19 2.36 -8.03
N GLU A 47 -22.25 3.16 -8.03
CA GLU A 47 -22.63 4.00 -6.88
C GLU A 47 -22.95 3.21 -5.59
N ASN A 48 -23.23 1.90 -5.71
CA ASN A 48 -23.50 0.96 -4.62
C ASN A 48 -22.22 0.24 -4.14
N GLY A 49 -21.08 0.46 -4.80
CA GLY A 49 -19.80 -0.19 -4.51
C GLY A 49 -19.63 -1.57 -5.15
N GLN A 50 -20.57 -2.02 -5.99
CA GLN A 50 -20.52 -3.30 -6.69
C GLN A 50 -19.57 -3.22 -7.89
N VAL A 51 -18.79 -4.29 -8.13
CA VAL A 51 -17.80 -4.31 -9.21
C VAL A 51 -18.49 -4.46 -10.56
N VAL A 52 -18.28 -3.48 -11.44
CA VAL A 52 -18.81 -3.48 -12.81
C VAL A 52 -17.86 -4.26 -13.72
N THR A 53 -18.32 -5.37 -14.29
CA THR A 53 -17.54 -6.20 -15.20
C THR A 53 -18.18 -6.25 -16.59
N ASN A 54 -17.35 -6.35 -17.63
CA ASN A 54 -17.78 -6.52 -19.04
C ASN A 54 -18.78 -5.46 -19.57
N SER A 55 -18.81 -4.25 -19.00
CA SER A 55 -19.68 -3.20 -19.51
C SER A 55 -19.20 -2.68 -20.87
N THR A 56 -20.15 -2.45 -21.78
CA THR A 56 -19.92 -1.86 -23.10
C THR A 56 -20.18 -0.35 -23.14
N SER A 57 -20.77 0.21 -22.08
CA SER A 57 -21.12 1.63 -21.95
C SER A 57 -21.26 2.02 -20.48
N PHE A 58 -20.81 3.22 -20.11
CA PHE A 58 -21.01 3.77 -18.77
C PHE A 58 -21.91 5.00 -18.86
N ASP A 59 -22.97 5.02 -18.05
CA ASP A 59 -23.99 6.08 -18.08
C ASP A 59 -23.41 7.40 -17.55
N LYS A 60 -23.48 8.46 -18.35
CA LYS A 60 -23.00 9.81 -17.99
C LYS A 60 -23.73 10.43 -16.80
N TYR A 61 -24.91 9.93 -16.42
CA TYR A 61 -25.62 10.40 -15.24
C TYR A 61 -25.13 9.72 -13.96
N GLN A 62 -24.68 8.47 -14.04
CA GLN A 62 -24.24 7.67 -12.89
C GLN A 62 -22.83 8.02 -12.40
N ASP A 63 -22.62 7.93 -11.09
CA ASP A 63 -21.28 7.98 -10.47
C ASP A 63 -20.67 6.58 -10.42
N TYR A 64 -19.37 6.51 -10.69
CA TYR A 64 -18.54 5.31 -10.60
C TYR A 64 -17.27 5.62 -9.80
N THR A 65 -16.68 4.61 -9.16
CA THR A 65 -15.35 4.72 -8.53
C THR A 65 -14.37 3.82 -9.27
N VAL A 66 -13.27 4.41 -9.76
CA VAL A 66 -12.19 3.69 -10.45
C VAL A 66 -11.11 3.37 -9.42
N ASN A 67 -10.74 2.09 -9.28
CA ASN A 67 -9.81 1.62 -8.25
C ASN A 67 -8.64 0.86 -8.88
N TYR A 68 -7.45 0.97 -8.31
CA TYR A 68 -6.22 0.34 -8.76
C TYR A 68 -5.45 -0.20 -7.56
N ASN A 69 -4.71 -1.30 -7.77
CA ASN A 69 -3.66 -1.78 -6.87
C ASN A 69 -2.35 -1.73 -7.66
N TRP A 70 -1.37 -0.96 -7.19
CA TRP A 70 -0.16 -0.63 -7.96
C TRP A 70 1.13 -1.08 -7.26
N SER A 71 2.20 -1.26 -8.03
CA SER A 71 3.53 -1.56 -7.49
C SER A 71 4.67 -0.98 -8.33
N ILE A 72 5.70 -0.46 -7.65
CA ILE A 72 6.93 0.08 -8.24
C ILE A 72 8.05 -0.94 -7.98
N PRO A 73 8.77 -1.41 -9.03
CA PRO A 73 9.93 -2.29 -8.86
C PRO A 73 10.99 -1.73 -7.90
N ASN A 74 11.80 -2.63 -7.33
CA ASN A 74 12.85 -2.26 -6.37
C ASN A 74 14.05 -1.57 -7.05
N GLY A 75 14.77 -0.76 -6.28
CA GLY A 75 15.89 0.05 -6.75
C GLY A 75 15.46 1.35 -7.45
N GLY A 76 16.45 2.19 -7.74
CA GLY A 76 16.24 3.48 -8.40
C GLY A 76 15.57 4.55 -7.52
N LYS A 77 15.89 5.81 -7.81
CA LYS A 77 15.27 6.97 -7.19
C LYS A 77 13.86 7.19 -7.77
N VAL A 78 12.88 7.44 -6.91
CA VAL A 78 11.50 7.76 -7.28
C VAL A 78 11.09 9.19 -6.91
N ALA A 79 11.72 9.83 -5.93
CA ALA A 79 11.35 11.17 -5.51
C ALA A 79 11.64 12.25 -6.58
N GLY A 80 10.59 12.97 -6.98
CA GLY A 80 10.60 13.92 -8.08
C GLY A 80 10.30 13.30 -9.45
N ASN A 81 10.09 11.97 -9.52
CA ASN A 81 9.61 11.27 -10.71
C ASN A 81 8.08 11.07 -10.67
N THR A 82 7.51 10.64 -11.78
CA THR A 82 6.06 10.53 -11.99
C THR A 82 5.65 9.18 -12.60
N SER A 83 4.37 8.83 -12.46
CA SER A 83 3.73 7.70 -13.15
C SER A 83 2.38 8.13 -13.74
N THR A 84 2.09 7.71 -14.97
CA THR A 84 0.76 7.89 -15.56
C THR A 84 -0.25 6.86 -15.02
N VAL A 85 -1.48 7.32 -14.77
CA VAL A 85 -2.65 6.49 -14.44
C VAL A 85 -3.63 6.58 -15.60
N THR A 86 -4.04 5.46 -16.19
CA THR A 86 -4.92 5.46 -17.37
C THR A 86 -6.36 5.09 -17.00
N VAL A 87 -7.29 6.01 -17.26
CA VAL A 87 -8.74 5.81 -17.00
C VAL A 87 -9.32 4.84 -18.04
N PRO A 88 -10.20 3.89 -17.65
CA PRO A 88 -10.89 3.01 -18.59
C PRO A 88 -11.74 3.77 -19.62
N SER A 89 -11.70 3.30 -20.87
CA SER A 89 -12.51 3.87 -21.95
C SER A 89 -14.00 3.88 -21.59
N GLY A 90 -14.63 5.03 -21.77
CA GLY A 90 -16.04 5.24 -21.44
C GLY A 90 -16.29 5.91 -20.07
N LEU A 91 -15.27 6.05 -19.22
CA LEU A 91 -15.31 6.80 -17.97
C LEU A 91 -14.44 8.07 -18.04
N GLU A 92 -14.84 9.12 -17.35
CA GLU A 92 -14.05 10.34 -17.17
C GLU A 92 -14.26 10.98 -15.79
N PRO A 93 -13.26 11.66 -15.20
CA PRO A 93 -13.46 12.47 -14.00
C PRO A 93 -14.31 13.70 -14.33
N SER A 94 -15.38 13.92 -13.56
CA SER A 94 -16.35 15.01 -13.74
C SER A 94 -15.80 16.41 -13.41
N SER A 95 -14.59 16.47 -12.85
CA SER A 95 -13.99 17.66 -12.25
C SER A 95 -12.49 17.42 -12.00
N ASP A 96 -11.74 18.50 -11.77
CA ASP A 96 -10.35 18.40 -11.31
C ASP A 96 -10.28 17.73 -9.93
N ILE A 97 -9.46 16.69 -9.81
CA ILE A 97 -9.23 15.92 -8.57
C ILE A 97 -7.73 15.94 -8.26
N ALA A 98 -7.37 16.24 -7.01
CA ALA A 98 -6.00 16.13 -6.52
C ALA A 98 -5.98 15.77 -5.02
N PHE A 99 -5.14 14.81 -4.63
CA PHE A 99 -4.98 14.40 -3.23
C PHE A 99 -3.61 13.76 -2.94
N ASP A 100 -3.23 13.77 -1.67
CA ASP A 100 -2.05 13.08 -1.15
C ASP A 100 -2.21 11.55 -1.20
N ILE A 101 -1.14 10.83 -1.58
CA ILE A 101 -1.00 9.38 -1.38
C ILE A 101 -0.21 9.15 -0.09
N LYS A 102 -0.75 8.37 0.85
CA LYS A 102 -0.18 8.22 2.21
C LYS A 102 0.17 6.79 2.58
N ASP A 103 1.16 6.61 3.45
CA ASP A 103 1.47 5.33 4.08
C ASP A 103 0.53 5.03 5.26
N ALA A 104 0.75 3.88 5.91
CA ALA A 104 -0.02 3.46 7.09
C ALA A 104 0.14 4.38 8.31
N ASN A 105 1.18 5.24 8.34
CA ASN A 105 1.45 6.21 9.38
C ASN A 105 0.87 7.61 9.05
N GLY A 106 0.26 7.79 7.87
CA GLY A 106 -0.22 9.08 7.37
C GLY A 106 0.88 9.97 6.76
N VAL A 107 2.10 9.47 6.61
CA VAL A 107 3.19 10.15 5.88
C VAL A 107 2.83 10.17 4.41
N THR A 108 2.90 11.35 3.80
CA THR A 108 2.64 11.48 2.36
C THR A 108 3.86 10.98 1.58
N VAL A 109 3.66 10.01 0.69
CA VAL A 109 4.71 9.42 -0.16
C VAL A 109 4.64 9.91 -1.61
N GLY A 110 3.52 10.50 -1.99
CA GLY A 110 3.31 11.14 -3.28
C GLY A 110 2.00 11.92 -3.33
N THR A 111 1.66 12.45 -4.50
CA THR A 111 0.38 13.11 -4.77
C THR A 111 -0.18 12.58 -6.08
N PHE A 112 -1.50 12.36 -6.14
CA PHE A 112 -2.23 12.07 -7.36
C PHE A 112 -2.96 13.34 -7.84
N ALA A 113 -2.98 13.57 -9.15
CA ALA A 113 -3.80 14.60 -9.77
C ALA A 113 -4.35 14.14 -11.12
N ILE A 114 -5.60 14.49 -11.43
CA ILE A 114 -6.23 14.30 -12.73
C ILE A 114 -7.16 15.48 -13.06
N LYS A 115 -7.23 15.84 -14.34
CA LYS A 115 -8.06 16.94 -14.85
C LYS A 115 -9.43 16.46 -15.31
N ALA A 116 -10.44 17.31 -15.20
CA ALA A 116 -11.79 17.03 -15.71
C ALA A 116 -11.75 16.58 -17.18
N GLY A 117 -12.48 15.52 -17.53
CA GLY A 117 -12.50 14.95 -18.88
C GLY A 117 -11.20 14.28 -19.35
N SER A 118 -10.19 14.12 -18.48
CA SER A 118 -8.91 13.50 -18.85
C SER A 118 -8.97 11.98 -18.80
N SER A 119 -8.49 11.31 -19.86
CA SER A 119 -8.24 9.87 -19.88
C SER A 119 -6.99 9.46 -19.09
N THR A 120 -6.18 10.41 -18.62
CA THR A 120 -4.94 10.14 -17.88
C THR A 120 -4.76 11.07 -16.68
N GLY A 121 -4.44 10.49 -15.53
CA GLY A 121 -3.95 11.19 -14.33
C GLY A 121 -2.45 10.96 -14.12
N THR A 122 -1.88 11.62 -13.12
CA THR A 122 -0.45 11.53 -12.80
C THR A 122 -0.25 11.36 -11.30
N ILE A 123 0.59 10.40 -10.91
CA ILE A 123 1.18 10.33 -9.57
C ILE A 123 2.54 11.02 -9.60
N THR A 124 2.85 11.86 -8.62
CA THR A 124 4.18 12.46 -8.40
C THR A 124 4.71 12.03 -7.03
N TYR A 125 5.87 11.38 -6.97
CA TYR A 125 6.43 10.84 -5.72
C TYR A 125 7.36 11.83 -5.01
N ASN A 126 7.47 11.72 -3.69
CA ASN A 126 8.35 12.55 -2.87
C ASN A 126 9.43 11.70 -2.15
N GLN A 127 10.25 12.35 -1.33
CA GLN A 127 11.41 11.72 -0.68
C GLN A 127 11.06 10.54 0.25
N ALA A 128 9.85 10.47 0.81
CA ALA A 128 9.44 9.33 1.64
C ALA A 128 9.29 8.03 0.83
N ALA A 129 9.12 8.11 -0.50
CA ALA A 129 9.09 6.96 -1.39
C ALA A 129 10.49 6.47 -1.84
N ASP A 130 11.55 7.29 -1.66
CA ASP A 130 12.94 6.84 -1.89
C ASP A 130 13.39 5.87 -0.79
N SER A 131 13.03 6.14 0.47
CA SER A 131 13.46 5.38 1.66
C SER A 131 12.85 3.97 1.80
N ALA A 132 12.19 3.45 0.77
CA ALA A 132 11.37 2.24 0.83
C ALA A 132 11.57 1.29 -0.35
N SER A 133 11.67 -0.01 -0.05
CA SER A 133 11.57 -1.11 -1.01
C SER A 133 10.18 -1.74 -1.00
N ASN A 134 9.93 -2.69 -1.92
CA ASN A 134 8.68 -3.43 -2.05
C ASN A 134 7.47 -2.48 -2.12
N ARG A 135 7.63 -1.43 -2.93
CA ARG A 135 6.72 -0.27 -2.99
C ARG A 135 5.41 -0.67 -3.66
N THR A 136 4.34 -0.70 -2.89
CA THR A 136 2.99 -1.09 -3.33
C THR A 136 1.96 -0.07 -2.85
N GLY A 137 0.77 -0.07 -3.42
CA GLY A 137 -0.29 0.78 -2.92
C GLY A 137 -1.63 0.57 -3.60
N SER A 138 -2.58 1.40 -3.23
CA SER A 138 -3.87 1.51 -3.89
C SER A 138 -4.12 2.94 -4.35
N LEU A 139 -5.00 3.09 -5.34
CA LEU A 139 -5.52 4.38 -5.78
C LEU A 139 -7.01 4.23 -6.07
N SER A 140 -7.82 5.19 -5.66
CA SER A 140 -9.27 5.20 -5.84
C SER A 140 -9.73 6.63 -6.10
N PHE A 141 -10.53 6.87 -7.14
CA PHE A 141 -11.13 8.19 -7.41
C PHE A 141 -12.47 8.07 -8.14
N HIS A 142 -13.28 9.13 -8.06
CA HIS A 142 -14.61 9.17 -8.69
C HIS A 142 -14.54 9.57 -10.16
N ALA A 143 -15.40 8.95 -10.96
CA ALA A 143 -15.62 9.24 -12.38
C ALA A 143 -17.12 9.17 -12.69
N LYS A 144 -17.52 9.74 -13.82
CA LYS A 144 -18.83 9.51 -14.44
C LYS A 144 -18.65 8.72 -15.73
N GLY A 145 -19.75 8.16 -16.22
CA GLY A 145 -19.78 7.65 -17.60
C GLY A 145 -19.70 8.76 -18.64
N THR A 146 -19.59 8.34 -19.90
CA THR A 146 -19.58 9.23 -21.07
C THR A 146 -20.70 8.89 -22.06
N SER A 147 -21.37 7.75 -21.88
CA SER A 147 -22.45 7.31 -22.74
C SER A 147 -23.76 7.97 -22.34
N ASP A 148 -24.42 8.62 -23.29
CA ASP A 148 -25.81 9.03 -23.14
C ASP A 148 -26.72 7.81 -23.42
N ASN A 149 -27.53 7.42 -22.44
CA ASN A 149 -28.53 6.36 -22.63
C ASN A 149 -29.86 6.87 -23.20
N ASN A 150 -29.94 8.16 -23.55
CA ASN A 150 -31.10 8.80 -24.16
C ASN A 150 -32.40 8.61 -23.36
N ASN A 151 -32.37 8.87 -22.05
CA ASN A 151 -33.57 9.03 -21.23
C ASN A 151 -34.31 10.36 -21.52
N THR A 152 -34.49 10.69 -22.81
CA THR A 152 -35.06 11.94 -23.33
C THR A 152 -36.60 11.96 -23.25
N GLY A 153 -37.17 11.32 -22.23
CA GLY A 153 -38.61 11.11 -22.11
C GLY A 153 -39.35 12.40 -21.76
N SER A 154 -40.04 13.01 -22.73
CA SER A 154 -40.94 14.14 -22.44
C SER A 154 -42.09 13.70 -21.52
N GLY A 155 -42.31 14.39 -20.41
CA GLY A 155 -43.52 14.23 -19.60
C GLY A 155 -43.36 13.64 -18.19
N TRP A 156 -42.15 13.56 -17.65
CA TRP A 156 -41.90 13.32 -16.22
C TRP A 156 -42.46 14.45 -15.33
N THR A 157 -42.85 14.12 -14.09
CA THR A 157 -43.39 15.11 -13.14
C THR A 157 -42.31 15.97 -12.50
N ILE A 158 -41.19 15.35 -12.11
CA ILE A 158 -40.03 15.95 -11.46
C ILE A 158 -38.76 15.22 -11.93
N ASN A 159 -37.66 15.95 -12.07
CA ASN A 159 -36.32 15.44 -12.35
C ASN A 159 -35.31 16.18 -11.45
N LYS A 160 -34.14 15.59 -11.19
CA LYS A 160 -33.10 16.18 -10.33
C LYS A 160 -31.70 15.76 -10.79
N ILE A 161 -30.79 16.73 -10.85
CA ILE A 161 -29.36 16.52 -11.09
C ILE A 161 -28.55 17.48 -10.20
N GLY A 162 -27.23 17.26 -10.09
CA GLY A 162 -26.34 18.16 -9.37
C GLY A 162 -24.93 18.15 -9.94
N TRP A 163 -24.16 19.19 -9.66
CA TRP A 163 -22.75 19.31 -10.06
C TRP A 163 -21.96 20.23 -9.13
N ILE A 164 -20.63 20.11 -9.20
CA ILE A 164 -19.71 21.03 -8.54
C ILE A 164 -19.71 22.34 -9.34
N SER A 165 -19.96 23.45 -8.65
CA SER A 165 -20.16 24.78 -9.25
C SER A 165 -19.22 25.86 -8.69
N GLY A 166 -18.37 25.48 -7.75
CA GLY A 166 -17.26 26.27 -7.24
C GLY A 166 -16.20 25.34 -6.65
N GLN A 167 -14.94 25.66 -6.90
CA GLN A 167 -13.76 24.96 -6.38
C GLN A 167 -12.76 25.98 -5.81
N ASP A 168 -11.85 25.54 -4.95
CA ASP A 168 -10.68 26.33 -4.51
C ASP A 168 -9.51 26.22 -5.52
N SER A 169 -8.38 26.86 -5.22
CA SER A 169 -7.18 26.82 -6.06
C SER A 169 -6.50 25.45 -6.18
N LYS A 170 -6.98 24.41 -5.49
CA LYS A 170 -6.53 23.03 -5.57
C LYS A 170 -7.54 22.10 -6.28
N GLY A 171 -8.71 22.63 -6.68
CA GLY A 171 -9.83 21.82 -7.20
C GLY A 171 -10.78 21.32 -6.11
N THR A 172 -10.58 21.67 -4.85
CA THR A 172 -11.42 21.24 -3.72
C THR A 172 -12.81 21.89 -3.83
N PRO A 173 -13.93 21.13 -3.83
CA PRO A 173 -15.26 21.70 -3.98
C PRO A 173 -15.62 22.69 -2.86
N THR A 174 -16.07 23.88 -3.23
CA THR A 174 -16.52 24.94 -2.32
C THR A 174 -18.01 25.26 -2.47
N GLN A 175 -18.64 24.82 -3.56
CA GLN A 175 -20.07 25.04 -3.81
C GLN A 175 -20.65 24.00 -4.77
N LEU A 176 -21.72 23.32 -4.38
CA LEU A 176 -22.55 22.51 -5.27
C LEU A 176 -23.72 23.33 -5.79
N THR A 177 -24.15 23.07 -7.02
CA THR A 177 -25.45 23.50 -7.53
C THR A 177 -26.32 22.26 -7.76
N TRP A 178 -27.54 22.32 -7.26
CA TRP A 178 -28.58 21.33 -7.47
C TRP A 178 -29.64 21.91 -8.38
N ASN A 179 -30.01 21.16 -9.42
CA ASN A 179 -31.18 21.45 -10.24
C ASN A 179 -32.32 20.49 -9.86
N VAL A 180 -33.52 21.02 -9.73
CA VAL A 180 -34.77 20.29 -9.59
C VAL A 180 -35.76 20.86 -10.60
N ALA A 181 -35.88 20.21 -11.75
CA ALA A 181 -36.85 20.56 -12.76
C ALA A 181 -38.19 19.86 -12.49
N PHE A 182 -39.32 20.52 -12.78
CA PHE A 182 -40.65 19.91 -12.65
C PHE A 182 -41.66 20.45 -13.68
N ASN A 183 -42.77 19.72 -13.84
CA ASN A 183 -43.85 20.05 -14.79
C ASN A 183 -43.40 20.10 -16.27
N SER A 184 -42.63 19.10 -16.74
CA SER A 184 -42.10 19.05 -18.12
C SER A 184 -43.16 19.15 -19.24
N LYS A 185 -44.45 18.96 -18.93
CA LYS A 185 -45.58 19.12 -19.87
C LYS A 185 -46.13 20.56 -19.93
N SER A 186 -45.57 21.50 -19.17
CA SER A 186 -46.06 22.88 -19.02
C SER A 186 -47.57 22.98 -18.72
N ALA A 187 -48.06 22.11 -17.84
CA ALA A 187 -49.48 22.07 -17.50
C ALA A 187 -49.84 23.11 -16.42
N ALA A 188 -51.11 23.55 -16.41
CA ALA A 188 -51.69 24.37 -15.35
C ALA A 188 -51.94 23.51 -14.10
N ILE A 189 -50.93 23.37 -13.25
CA ILE A 189 -50.94 22.51 -12.05
C ILE A 189 -51.10 23.28 -10.73
N GLY A 190 -51.15 24.61 -10.78
CA GLY A 190 -51.57 25.45 -9.65
C GLY A 190 -50.52 25.58 -8.55
N ASN A 191 -50.84 25.18 -7.33
CA ASN A 191 -49.90 25.26 -6.21
C ASN A 191 -49.06 23.98 -6.14
N VAL A 192 -47.74 24.13 -6.01
CA VAL A 192 -46.79 23.01 -5.96
C VAL A 192 -45.87 23.19 -4.77
N THR A 193 -45.66 22.15 -3.99
CA THR A 193 -44.58 22.10 -2.99
C THR A 193 -43.55 21.08 -3.42
N ILE A 194 -42.29 21.51 -3.51
CA ILE A 194 -41.14 20.64 -3.63
C ILE A 194 -40.53 20.51 -2.22
N THR A 195 -40.51 19.29 -1.69
CA THR A 195 -39.80 18.96 -0.45
C THR A 195 -38.50 18.28 -0.82
N ASP A 196 -37.39 18.88 -0.43
CA ASP A 196 -36.04 18.50 -0.85
C ASP A 196 -35.20 18.20 0.40
N THR A 197 -34.58 17.03 0.45
CA THR A 197 -33.84 16.56 1.63
C THR A 197 -32.39 16.33 1.25
N LEU A 198 -31.52 17.14 1.84
CA LEU A 198 -30.08 17.01 1.69
C LEU A 198 -29.59 15.76 2.44
N GLY A 199 -28.72 14.98 1.79
CA GLY A 199 -27.86 14.01 2.45
C GLY A 199 -26.80 14.67 3.34
N PRO A 200 -25.94 13.86 3.98
CA PRO A 200 -24.91 14.35 4.90
C PRO A 200 -23.86 15.24 4.20
N ASN A 201 -23.05 15.91 5.02
CA ASN A 201 -21.86 16.66 4.60
C ASN A 201 -22.13 17.80 3.61
N GLN A 202 -23.33 18.39 3.61
CA GLN A 202 -23.62 19.62 2.86
C GLN A 202 -24.66 20.48 3.60
N THR A 203 -24.67 21.78 3.32
CA THR A 203 -25.58 22.76 3.94
C THR A 203 -26.18 23.69 2.89
N PHE A 204 -27.49 23.93 2.95
CA PHE A 204 -28.18 24.89 2.07
C PHE A 204 -27.61 26.31 2.17
N ILE A 205 -27.40 26.96 1.02
CA ILE A 205 -27.03 28.37 0.95
C ILE A 205 -28.32 29.20 0.82
N PRO A 206 -28.69 30.04 1.82
CA PRO A 206 -29.84 30.92 1.72
C PRO A 206 -29.78 31.84 0.50
N ASP A 207 -30.94 32.25 0.01
CA ASP A 207 -31.13 33.17 -1.12
C ASP A 207 -30.46 32.74 -2.45
N SER A 208 -29.96 31.50 -2.54
CA SER A 208 -29.36 30.92 -3.74
C SER A 208 -30.37 30.40 -4.77
N VAL A 209 -31.66 30.53 -4.50
CA VAL A 209 -32.74 29.91 -5.27
C VAL A 209 -33.09 30.75 -6.50
N TYR A 210 -33.01 30.13 -7.67
CA TYR A 210 -33.43 30.71 -8.94
C TYR A 210 -34.29 29.69 -9.70
N ALA A 211 -35.51 30.06 -10.09
CA ALA A 211 -36.43 29.16 -10.79
C ALA A 211 -36.97 29.84 -12.06
N ALA A 212 -36.45 29.41 -13.21
CA ALA A 212 -36.89 29.89 -14.51
C ALA A 212 -38.19 29.18 -14.95
N THR A 213 -39.01 29.87 -15.73
CA THR A 213 -40.16 29.29 -16.44
C THR A 213 -39.85 29.03 -17.91
N GLY A 214 -40.55 28.08 -18.51
CA GLY A 214 -40.32 27.70 -19.91
C GLY A 214 -41.07 26.44 -20.31
N ASP A 215 -40.57 25.77 -21.34
CA ASP A 215 -41.06 24.50 -21.87
C ASP A 215 -39.89 23.53 -22.10
N TYR A 216 -40.17 22.24 -22.30
CA TYR A 216 -39.14 21.24 -22.64
C TYR A 216 -39.25 20.81 -24.10
N ASP A 217 -38.12 20.65 -24.78
CA ASP A 217 -38.06 20.17 -26.16
C ASP A 217 -38.19 18.64 -26.26
N ALA A 218 -38.25 18.12 -27.49
CA ALA A 218 -38.38 16.68 -27.76
C ALA A 218 -37.14 15.84 -27.40
N ASN A 219 -36.02 16.49 -27.07
CA ASN A 219 -34.76 15.87 -26.63
C ASN A 219 -34.59 15.95 -25.10
N GLY A 220 -35.49 16.64 -24.39
CA GLY A 220 -35.37 16.90 -22.95
C GLY A 220 -34.56 18.15 -22.56
N ASN A 221 -34.24 19.03 -23.51
CA ASN A 221 -33.64 20.33 -23.21
C ASN A 221 -34.69 21.31 -22.67
N PHE A 222 -34.33 22.12 -21.67
CA PHE A 222 -35.16 23.23 -21.21
C PHE A 222 -35.03 24.44 -22.14
N ILE A 223 -36.17 24.98 -22.57
CA ILE A 223 -36.28 26.24 -23.33
C ILE A 223 -36.90 27.29 -22.41
N PRO A 224 -36.13 28.24 -21.85
CA PRO A 224 -36.65 29.28 -20.98
C PRO A 224 -37.52 30.28 -21.76
N ASP A 225 -38.65 30.69 -21.17
CA ASP A 225 -39.52 31.74 -21.72
C ASP A 225 -39.12 33.17 -21.29
N GLY A 226 -38.03 33.28 -20.52
CA GLY A 226 -37.53 34.53 -19.95
C GLY A 226 -38.22 34.94 -18.64
N GLY A 227 -39.24 34.21 -18.20
CA GLY A 227 -39.89 34.37 -16.92
C GLY A 227 -39.19 33.62 -15.77
N THR A 228 -39.62 33.93 -14.55
CA THR A 228 -39.15 33.30 -13.31
C THR A 228 -40.30 33.22 -12.31
N ILE A 229 -40.31 32.18 -11.47
CA ILE A 229 -41.34 31.98 -10.44
C ILE A 229 -40.69 31.81 -9.06
N ALA A 230 -40.89 32.78 -8.17
CA ALA A 230 -40.27 32.76 -6.84
C ALA A 230 -41.05 31.86 -5.86
N PRO A 231 -40.43 30.81 -5.27
CA PRO A 231 -41.05 30.04 -4.20
C PRO A 231 -40.98 30.76 -2.85
N THR A 232 -41.90 30.45 -1.95
CA THR A 232 -41.65 30.62 -0.52
C THR A 232 -40.72 29.49 -0.06
N VAL A 233 -39.57 29.84 0.49
CA VAL A 233 -38.58 28.88 0.99
C VAL A 233 -38.72 28.71 2.50
N ARG A 234 -38.67 27.46 2.98
CA ARG A 234 -38.50 27.11 4.40
C ARG A 234 -37.38 26.09 4.53
N VAL A 235 -36.64 26.12 5.64
CA VAL A 235 -35.54 25.19 5.94
C VAL A 235 -35.76 24.64 7.35
N ASN A 236 -35.64 23.33 7.53
CA ASN A 236 -35.74 22.64 8.81
C ASN A 236 -34.72 21.49 8.84
N GLY A 237 -33.59 21.69 9.50
CA GLY A 237 -32.47 20.76 9.43
C GLY A 237 -31.95 20.61 8.00
N SER A 238 -31.86 19.37 7.52
CA SER A 238 -31.48 19.05 6.14
C SER A 238 -32.63 19.12 5.12
N THR A 239 -33.88 19.34 5.56
CA THR A 239 -35.04 19.45 4.66
C THR A 239 -35.31 20.90 4.30
N ILE A 240 -35.37 21.18 3.00
CA ILE A 240 -35.80 22.43 2.39
C ILE A 240 -37.21 22.22 1.82
N THR A 241 -38.05 23.25 1.87
CA THR A 241 -39.40 23.22 1.29
C THR A 241 -39.59 24.47 0.43
N PHE A 242 -39.83 24.25 -0.86
CA PHE A 242 -40.10 25.30 -1.84
C PHE A 242 -41.58 25.25 -2.23
N SER A 243 -42.35 26.25 -1.80
CA SER A 243 -43.79 26.34 -2.11
C SER A 243 -44.05 27.40 -3.18
N PHE A 244 -44.52 26.95 -4.33
CA PHE A 244 -44.88 27.75 -5.51
C PHE A 244 -46.40 27.90 -5.62
N THR A 245 -46.85 28.99 -6.23
CA THR A 245 -48.27 29.24 -6.55
C THR A 245 -48.44 29.57 -8.03
N ASN A 246 -49.60 29.24 -8.61
CA ASN A 246 -49.94 29.50 -10.02
C ASN A 246 -48.97 28.89 -11.06
N VAL A 247 -48.34 27.74 -10.78
CA VAL A 247 -47.50 27.00 -11.72
C VAL A 247 -48.32 26.58 -12.94
N ASN A 248 -47.96 27.13 -14.10
CA ASN A 248 -48.63 26.93 -15.39
C ASN A 248 -47.66 26.68 -16.57
N LYS A 249 -46.38 26.49 -16.25
CA LYS A 249 -45.26 26.23 -17.16
C LYS A 249 -44.32 25.20 -16.54
N ALA A 250 -43.42 24.64 -17.35
CA ALA A 250 -42.29 23.90 -16.80
C ALA A 250 -41.43 24.85 -15.95
N VAL A 251 -40.90 24.34 -14.86
CA VAL A 251 -40.06 25.10 -13.93
C VAL A 251 -38.71 24.43 -13.82
N ASP A 252 -37.66 25.21 -14.00
CA ASP A 252 -36.27 24.76 -13.92
C ASP A 252 -35.60 25.48 -12.74
N MET A 253 -35.63 24.82 -11.57
CA MET A 253 -35.17 25.40 -10.31
C MET A 253 -33.73 24.99 -9.98
N TYR A 254 -32.91 25.98 -9.70
CA TYR A 254 -31.54 25.88 -9.22
C TYR A 254 -31.47 26.39 -7.79
N TYR A 255 -30.69 25.73 -6.95
CA TYR A 255 -30.23 26.26 -5.66
C TYR A 255 -28.86 25.67 -5.32
N LYS A 256 -28.22 26.19 -4.27
CA LYS A 256 -26.82 25.86 -3.97
C LYS A 256 -26.64 25.33 -2.55
N THR A 257 -25.64 24.46 -2.39
CA THR A 257 -25.18 24.00 -1.08
C THR A 257 -23.68 24.19 -0.92
N THR A 258 -23.24 24.45 0.31
CA THR A 258 -21.83 24.39 0.69
C THR A 258 -21.51 22.93 1.01
N PRO A 259 -20.61 22.26 0.26
CA PRO A 259 -20.15 20.92 0.59
C PRO A 259 -19.18 20.93 1.78
N GLN A 260 -19.03 19.77 2.42
CA GLN A 260 -17.97 19.41 3.35
C GLN A 260 -17.38 18.07 2.89
N LEU A 261 -16.07 17.91 3.03
CA LEU A 261 -15.34 16.69 2.68
C LEU A 261 -15.03 15.85 3.91
N VAL A 262 -14.84 14.54 3.71
CA VAL A 262 -14.35 13.61 4.71
C VAL A 262 -13.12 12.92 4.13
N ASN A 263 -11.95 13.08 4.74
CA ASN A 263 -10.69 12.46 4.31
C ASN A 263 -10.29 12.75 2.84
N ASN A 264 -10.56 13.97 2.35
CA ASN A 264 -10.42 14.40 0.94
C ASN A 264 -11.37 13.69 -0.07
N ASP A 265 -12.36 12.94 0.43
CA ASP A 265 -13.44 12.36 -0.37
C ASP A 265 -14.76 13.11 -0.14
N GLY A 266 -15.60 13.17 -1.17
CA GLY A 266 -16.91 13.80 -1.12
C GLY A 266 -17.94 12.99 -1.87
N LYS A 267 -19.02 12.61 -1.19
CA LYS A 267 -20.21 12.00 -1.80
C LYS A 267 -21.45 12.63 -1.18
N TRP A 268 -22.13 13.48 -1.96
CA TRP A 268 -23.29 14.24 -1.51
C TRP A 268 -24.52 13.72 -2.25
N THR A 269 -25.42 13.06 -1.52
CA THR A 269 -26.73 12.64 -2.03
C THR A 269 -27.79 13.69 -1.74
N ASN A 270 -28.82 13.78 -2.56
CA ASN A 270 -29.89 14.76 -2.40
C ASN A 270 -31.18 14.27 -3.06
N THR A 271 -32.32 14.37 -2.36
CA THR A 271 -33.60 13.77 -2.79
C THR A 271 -34.73 14.80 -2.79
N ALA A 272 -35.37 15.02 -3.94
CA ALA A 272 -36.53 15.89 -4.10
C ALA A 272 -37.83 15.08 -4.28
N THR A 273 -38.92 15.54 -3.65
CA THR A 273 -40.29 14.98 -3.78
C THR A 273 -41.27 16.10 -4.12
N SER A 274 -42.15 15.88 -5.10
CA SER A 274 -43.20 16.84 -5.47
C SER A 274 -44.54 16.51 -4.81
N SER A 275 -45.27 17.53 -4.36
CA SER A 275 -46.67 17.43 -3.93
C SER A 275 -47.59 16.84 -5.01
N ASN A 276 -47.18 16.94 -6.28
CA ASN A 276 -47.94 16.49 -7.44
C ASN A 276 -47.47 15.10 -7.93
N GLY A 277 -46.68 14.39 -7.10
CA GLY A 277 -46.21 13.03 -7.32
C GLY A 277 -44.78 12.95 -7.86
N GLY A 278 -44.10 11.85 -7.51
CA GLY A 278 -42.72 11.58 -7.89
C GLY A 278 -41.70 12.00 -6.85
N THR A 279 -40.69 11.15 -6.67
CA THR A 279 -39.50 11.36 -5.85
C THR A 279 -38.28 11.00 -6.69
N VAL A 280 -37.26 11.84 -6.69
CA VAL A 280 -36.03 11.68 -7.47
C VAL A 280 -34.81 12.02 -6.61
N SER A 281 -33.74 11.27 -6.79
CA SER A 281 -32.47 11.46 -6.10
C SER A 281 -31.35 11.73 -7.10
N ALA A 282 -30.36 12.52 -6.68
CA ALA A 282 -29.13 12.72 -7.42
C ALA A 282 -27.92 12.67 -6.46
N THR A 283 -26.79 12.23 -7.00
CA THR A 283 -25.51 12.15 -6.29
C THR A 283 -24.49 13.04 -7.00
N VAL A 284 -23.65 13.71 -6.22
CA VAL A 284 -22.43 14.36 -6.69
C VAL A 284 -21.27 13.79 -5.90
N SER A 285 -20.30 13.19 -6.60
CA SER A 285 -19.08 12.64 -6.00
C SER A 285 -17.83 13.41 -6.46
N TRP A 286 -16.84 13.54 -5.57
CA TRP A 286 -15.56 14.21 -5.84
C TRP A 286 -14.42 13.56 -5.03
N GLY A 287 -13.22 13.62 -5.59
CA GLY A 287 -11.99 13.30 -4.86
C GLY A 287 -11.66 11.82 -4.95
N GLY A 288 -11.16 11.28 -3.85
CA GLY A 288 -10.73 9.89 -3.75
C GLY A 288 -9.69 9.69 -2.65
N SER A 289 -8.94 8.60 -2.76
CA SER A 289 -7.88 8.25 -1.81
C SER A 289 -6.74 7.48 -2.49
N GLY A 290 -5.55 7.55 -1.92
CA GLY A 290 -4.41 6.75 -2.34
C GLY A 290 -3.59 6.28 -1.15
N THR A 291 -3.24 5.00 -1.14
CA THR A 291 -2.30 4.43 -0.17
C THR A 291 -0.99 4.08 -0.86
N GLY A 292 0.13 4.19 -0.15
CA GLY A 292 1.45 3.77 -0.63
C GLY A 292 2.30 3.25 0.52
N SER A 293 2.59 1.97 0.50
CA SER A 293 3.41 1.24 1.48
C SER A 293 4.73 0.78 0.88
N GLY A 294 5.69 0.51 1.74
CA GLY A 294 6.92 -0.20 1.40
C GLY A 294 7.65 -0.60 2.68
N SER A 295 8.63 -1.48 2.57
CA SER A 295 9.52 -1.82 3.68
C SER A 295 10.65 -0.79 3.76
N ALA A 296 11.01 -0.34 4.98
CA ALA A 296 12.21 0.46 5.16
C ALA A 296 13.46 -0.29 4.67
N LEU A 297 14.38 0.44 4.05
CA LEU A 297 15.69 -0.08 3.64
C LEU A 297 16.61 -0.18 4.86
N GLY A 298 17.34 -1.29 4.95
CA GLY A 298 18.32 -1.53 6.02
C GLY A 298 19.74 -1.12 5.63
N THR A 299 20.61 -1.10 6.65
CA THR A 299 22.05 -0.90 6.51
C THR A 299 22.79 -2.03 7.19
N ALA A 300 23.89 -2.50 6.60
CA ALA A 300 24.82 -3.45 7.21
C ALA A 300 26.23 -2.84 7.34
N VAL A 301 26.92 -3.17 8.43
CA VAL A 301 28.31 -2.73 8.69
C VAL A 301 29.17 -3.93 9.07
N LEU A 302 30.14 -4.28 8.21
CA LEU A 302 31.18 -5.23 8.56
C LEU A 302 32.26 -4.53 9.39
N ASN A 303 32.77 -5.20 10.43
CA ASN A 303 34.01 -4.88 11.11
C ASN A 303 34.98 -6.06 10.95
N LYS A 304 36.13 -5.80 10.34
CA LYS A 304 37.19 -6.77 10.04
C LYS A 304 38.39 -6.53 10.94
N THR A 305 38.78 -7.53 11.73
CA THR A 305 39.94 -7.45 12.63
C THR A 305 40.85 -8.66 12.56
N ALA A 306 42.02 -8.57 13.18
CA ALA A 306 42.81 -9.73 13.62
C ALA A 306 42.31 -10.22 15.00
N PRO A 307 42.74 -11.41 15.48
CA PRO A 307 42.45 -11.89 16.84
C PRO A 307 42.92 -10.95 17.96
N ASP A 308 43.94 -10.14 17.71
CA ASP A 308 44.44 -9.11 18.63
C ASP A 308 43.65 -7.79 18.59
N GLY A 309 42.57 -7.72 17.81
CA GLY A 309 41.72 -6.53 17.64
C GLY A 309 42.26 -5.49 16.65
N THR A 310 43.41 -5.73 16.00
CA THR A 310 43.92 -4.84 14.94
C THR A 310 42.91 -4.78 13.78
N LYS A 311 42.45 -3.58 13.42
CA LYS A 311 41.55 -3.32 12.28
C LYS A 311 42.24 -3.62 10.95
N LEU A 312 41.53 -4.31 10.04
CA LEU A 312 42.11 -4.80 8.79
C LEU A 312 41.51 -4.13 7.55
N ALA A 313 42.26 -3.22 6.96
CA ALA A 313 41.95 -2.56 5.69
C ALA A 313 42.40 -3.40 4.49
N GLY A 314 41.69 -3.28 3.35
CA GLY A 314 42.05 -3.96 2.10
C GLY A 314 41.56 -5.40 1.95
N ALA A 315 40.76 -5.92 2.89
CA ALA A 315 40.04 -7.18 2.71
C ALA A 315 38.94 -7.00 1.64
N VAL A 316 38.82 -7.95 0.72
CA VAL A 316 37.87 -7.90 -0.40
C VAL A 316 36.76 -8.92 -0.20
N TYR A 317 35.52 -8.47 -0.28
CA TYR A 317 34.29 -9.23 -0.04
C TYR A 317 33.34 -9.18 -1.23
N LYS A 318 32.46 -10.18 -1.32
CA LYS A 318 31.22 -10.13 -2.09
C LYS A 318 30.01 -10.24 -1.15
N LEU A 319 28.90 -9.61 -1.53
CA LEU A 319 27.59 -9.78 -0.89
C LEU A 319 26.76 -10.76 -1.72
N VAL A 320 26.21 -11.79 -1.08
CA VAL A 320 25.24 -12.72 -1.67
C VAL A 320 23.90 -12.70 -0.95
N ASP A 321 22.82 -13.08 -1.63
CA ASP A 321 21.52 -13.38 -1.00
C ASP A 321 21.45 -14.82 -0.44
N SER A 322 20.37 -15.14 0.26
CA SER A 322 20.11 -16.46 0.84
C SER A 322 19.93 -17.61 -0.17
N THR A 323 19.95 -17.34 -1.48
CA THR A 323 19.99 -18.35 -2.55
C THR A 323 21.36 -18.44 -3.23
N GLY A 324 22.33 -17.62 -2.81
CA GLY A 324 23.69 -17.57 -3.33
C GLY A 324 23.89 -16.62 -4.51
N ASN A 325 22.88 -15.83 -4.92
CA ASN A 325 23.07 -14.86 -6.00
C ASN A 325 23.98 -13.72 -5.51
N VAL A 326 24.93 -13.30 -6.34
CA VAL A 326 25.81 -12.15 -6.02
C VAL A 326 25.02 -10.85 -6.21
N ILE A 327 24.80 -10.13 -5.11
CA ILE A 327 24.12 -8.83 -5.06
C ILE A 327 25.12 -7.69 -5.26
N ILE A 328 26.30 -7.80 -4.65
CA ILE A 328 27.43 -6.88 -4.88
C ILE A 328 28.70 -7.73 -5.07
N PRO A 329 29.40 -7.65 -6.22
CA PRO A 329 30.50 -8.55 -6.53
C PRO A 329 31.81 -8.20 -5.82
N GLU A 330 32.00 -6.94 -5.43
CA GLU A 330 33.24 -6.45 -4.83
C GLU A 330 32.94 -5.32 -3.83
N LEU A 331 33.45 -5.47 -2.61
CA LEU A 331 33.40 -4.52 -1.50
C LEU A 331 34.74 -4.60 -0.77
N THR A 332 35.36 -3.47 -0.42
CA THR A 332 36.69 -3.45 0.22
C THR A 332 36.64 -2.82 1.61
N THR A 333 37.29 -3.42 2.61
CA THR A 333 37.39 -2.79 3.94
C THR A 333 38.25 -1.53 3.89
N ASN A 334 37.72 -0.45 4.43
CA ASN A 334 38.40 0.85 4.53
C ASN A 334 39.51 0.84 5.61
N GLU A 335 40.20 1.98 5.79
CA GLU A 335 41.26 2.17 6.81
C GLU A 335 40.84 1.85 8.26
N ASN A 336 39.53 1.84 8.55
CA ASN A 336 38.98 1.45 9.85
C ASN A 336 38.63 -0.05 9.96
N GLY A 337 38.96 -0.84 8.94
CA GLY A 337 38.55 -2.23 8.83
C GLY A 337 37.06 -2.42 8.53
N GLN A 338 36.39 -1.44 7.92
CA GLN A 338 34.93 -1.44 7.77
C GLN A 338 34.45 -1.45 6.31
N ILE A 339 33.33 -2.14 6.09
CA ILE A 339 32.48 -2.01 4.90
C ILE A 339 31.11 -1.55 5.39
N THR A 340 30.51 -0.56 4.72
CA THR A 340 29.13 -0.11 4.99
C THR A 340 28.29 -0.33 3.74
N ILE A 341 27.19 -1.03 3.88
CA ILE A 341 26.26 -1.37 2.80
C ILE A 341 24.91 -0.75 3.15
N ASN A 342 24.53 0.31 2.46
CA ASN A 342 23.23 0.97 2.62
C ASN A 342 22.20 0.35 1.67
N ASP A 343 20.95 0.82 1.77
CA ASP A 343 19.89 0.57 0.77
C ASP A 343 19.56 -0.92 0.53
N LEU A 344 19.74 -1.76 1.54
CA LEU A 344 19.42 -3.19 1.47
C LEU A 344 17.93 -3.44 1.67
N ASN A 345 17.32 -4.23 0.80
CA ASN A 345 15.96 -4.74 1.01
C ASN A 345 15.93 -5.68 2.23
N PRO A 346 14.80 -5.82 2.94
CA PRO A 346 14.65 -6.86 3.94
C PRO A 346 14.85 -8.27 3.38
N GLY A 347 15.56 -9.11 4.13
CA GLY A 347 16.00 -10.43 3.68
C GLY A 347 17.31 -10.87 4.37
N THR A 348 17.70 -12.12 4.12
CA THR A 348 18.94 -12.71 4.62
C THR A 348 20.01 -12.68 3.54
N TYR A 349 21.22 -12.31 3.93
CA TYR A 349 22.38 -12.13 3.06
C TYR A 349 23.63 -12.71 3.73
N ALA A 350 24.68 -12.94 2.96
CA ALA A 350 26.00 -13.28 3.50
C ALA A 350 27.11 -12.43 2.90
N LEU A 351 28.07 -12.02 3.74
CA LEU A 351 29.33 -11.45 3.31
C LEU A 351 30.39 -12.57 3.24
N VAL A 352 30.88 -12.84 2.03
CA VAL A 352 31.88 -13.89 1.78
C VAL A 352 33.20 -13.23 1.36
N GLU A 353 34.29 -13.51 2.05
CA GLU A 353 35.60 -12.98 1.66
C GLU A 353 36.09 -13.63 0.35
N VAL A 354 36.78 -12.83 -0.46
CA VAL A 354 37.34 -13.20 -1.77
C VAL A 354 38.86 -13.04 -1.76
N ALA A 355 39.40 -12.08 -1.00
CA ALA A 355 40.84 -11.95 -0.74
C ALA A 355 41.09 -11.28 0.62
N ALA A 356 41.99 -11.84 1.43
CA ALA A 356 42.46 -11.25 2.67
C ALA A 356 43.42 -10.05 2.44
N PRO A 357 43.61 -9.20 3.47
CA PRO A 357 44.69 -8.22 3.50
C PRO A 357 46.08 -8.87 3.40
N ALA A 358 47.09 -8.09 3.01
CA ALA A 358 48.47 -8.56 2.95
C ALA A 358 49.00 -8.97 4.34
N GLY A 359 49.46 -10.22 4.48
CA GLY A 359 49.95 -10.79 5.74
C GLY A 359 48.87 -11.45 6.61
N TYR A 360 47.71 -11.77 6.03
CA TYR A 360 46.57 -12.41 6.68
C TYR A 360 46.05 -13.58 5.82
N MET A 361 45.51 -14.60 6.48
CA MET A 361 44.94 -15.77 5.79
C MET A 361 43.49 -15.51 5.39
N VAL A 362 43.12 -15.81 4.14
CA VAL A 362 41.75 -15.60 3.63
C VAL A 362 40.73 -16.49 4.33
N ASN A 363 39.68 -15.87 4.85
CA ASN A 363 38.60 -16.54 5.56
C ASN A 363 37.31 -16.47 4.73
N THR A 364 37.12 -17.43 3.82
CA THR A 364 35.95 -17.46 2.93
C THR A 364 34.67 -17.99 3.63
N MET A 365 34.64 -18.08 4.95
CA MET A 365 33.43 -18.46 5.69
C MET A 365 32.35 -17.39 5.47
N PRO A 366 31.11 -17.76 5.06
CA PRO A 366 30.04 -16.79 4.92
C PRO A 366 29.69 -16.16 6.28
N HIS A 367 29.68 -14.83 6.34
CA HIS A 367 29.18 -14.10 7.50
C HIS A 367 27.72 -13.68 7.21
N ASP A 368 26.80 -14.53 7.65
CA ASP A 368 25.37 -14.35 7.47
C ASP A 368 24.81 -13.20 8.33
N PHE A 369 23.87 -12.44 7.76
CA PHE A 369 23.10 -11.43 8.47
C PHE A 369 21.70 -11.26 7.85
N THR A 370 20.76 -10.70 8.61
CA THR A 370 19.39 -10.47 8.14
C THR A 370 18.97 -9.03 8.36
N ILE A 371 18.49 -8.37 7.30
CA ILE A 371 17.80 -7.09 7.37
C ILE A 371 16.33 -7.35 7.68
N VAL A 372 15.87 -6.90 8.85
CA VAL A 372 14.48 -7.05 9.30
C VAL A 372 13.63 -5.91 8.76
N ALA A 373 12.45 -6.21 8.21
CA ALA A 373 11.58 -5.22 7.61
C ALA A 373 11.07 -4.20 8.64
N GLY A 374 11.42 -2.93 8.45
CA GLY A 374 11.05 -1.84 9.36
C GLY A 374 12.06 -1.55 10.46
N ASP A 375 13.11 -2.36 10.62
CA ASP A 375 14.27 -1.97 11.42
C ASP A 375 15.11 -0.94 10.65
N THR A 376 15.68 0.02 11.39
CA THR A 376 16.52 1.10 10.86
C THR A 376 17.87 1.17 11.58
N THR A 377 18.13 0.25 12.52
CA THR A 377 19.44 0.11 13.16
C THR A 377 20.42 -0.61 12.21
N PRO A 378 21.66 -0.13 12.06
CA PRO A 378 22.64 -0.81 11.21
C PRO A 378 23.03 -2.18 11.77
N VAL A 379 22.75 -3.24 11.01
CA VAL A 379 23.11 -4.61 11.37
C VAL A 379 24.63 -4.75 11.33
N THR A 380 25.21 -5.08 12.48
CA THR A 380 26.68 -5.17 12.61
C THR A 380 27.15 -6.61 12.44
N VAL A 381 28.07 -6.81 11.51
CA VAL A 381 28.72 -8.09 11.21
C VAL A 381 30.19 -7.99 11.64
N SER A 382 30.76 -9.08 12.15
CA SER A 382 32.16 -9.14 12.58
C SER A 382 32.88 -10.30 11.89
N ALA A 383 34.09 -10.07 11.42
CA ALA A 383 34.92 -11.04 10.73
C ALA A 383 36.39 -10.94 11.17
N VAL A 384 37.08 -12.08 11.20
CA VAL A 384 38.45 -12.19 11.72
C VAL A 384 39.32 -13.03 10.78
N ASP A 385 40.53 -12.53 10.49
CA ASP A 385 41.61 -13.34 9.91
C ASP A 385 42.73 -13.53 10.91
N ASP A 386 43.22 -14.76 11.01
CA ASP A 386 44.53 -15.02 11.58
C ASP A 386 45.65 -14.40 10.73
N LYS A 387 46.70 -13.96 11.41
CA LYS A 387 47.93 -13.51 10.75
C LYS A 387 48.57 -14.68 10.01
N ASP A 388 49.03 -14.42 8.80
CA ASP A 388 49.85 -15.36 8.06
C ASP A 388 51.19 -15.50 8.80
N THR A 389 51.34 -16.61 9.52
CA THR A 389 52.45 -16.84 10.47
C THR A 389 53.56 -17.72 9.90
N ASP A 390 53.33 -18.27 8.71
CA ASP A 390 54.36 -18.82 7.83
C ASP A 390 54.40 -17.97 6.55
N LEU A 391 55.59 -17.65 6.04
CA LEU A 391 55.88 -16.66 4.98
C LEU A 391 55.72 -15.16 5.35
N GLY A 392 56.85 -14.46 5.38
CA GLY A 392 56.89 -13.01 5.55
C GLY A 392 56.53 -12.24 4.27
N GLY A 393 55.28 -11.78 4.15
CA GLY A 393 54.92 -10.63 3.33
C GLY A 393 54.70 -10.88 1.83
N GLY A 394 53.82 -11.81 1.49
CA GLY A 394 53.31 -11.96 0.12
C GLY A 394 52.62 -13.31 -0.07
N GLY A 395 51.28 -13.33 -0.06
CA GLY A 395 50.51 -14.55 -0.22
C GLY A 395 50.78 -15.23 -1.57
N SER A 396 51.28 -16.46 -1.54
CA SER A 396 51.48 -17.27 -2.73
C SER A 396 50.18 -17.99 -3.07
N LEU A 397 49.80 -18.02 -4.36
CA LEU A 397 48.53 -18.56 -4.86
C LEU A 397 48.48 -20.11 -4.88
N ASP A 398 49.32 -20.75 -4.08
CA ASP A 398 49.64 -22.19 -4.11
C ASP A 398 49.16 -22.93 -2.84
N GLN A 399 48.52 -22.21 -1.91
CA GLN A 399 47.85 -22.76 -0.74
C GLN A 399 46.31 -22.74 -0.93
N GLY A 400 45.66 -23.68 -0.27
CA GLY A 400 44.21 -23.81 -0.18
C GLY A 400 43.76 -24.17 1.24
N SER A 401 42.52 -24.64 1.35
CA SER A 401 41.92 -25.00 2.63
C SER A 401 40.98 -26.20 2.51
N VAL A 402 40.54 -26.74 3.65
CA VAL A 402 39.38 -27.63 3.71
C VAL A 402 38.37 -27.15 4.76
N THR A 403 37.09 -27.22 4.43
CA THR A 403 35.99 -27.16 5.40
C THR A 403 35.42 -28.55 5.60
N VAL A 404 35.49 -29.05 6.83
CA VAL A 404 34.90 -30.31 7.28
C VAL A 404 33.49 -30.02 7.81
N THR A 405 32.50 -30.75 7.33
CA THR A 405 31.14 -30.77 7.91
C THR A 405 30.92 -32.11 8.60
N LYS A 406 30.64 -32.09 9.90
CA LYS A 406 30.44 -33.28 10.73
C LYS A 406 28.97 -33.48 11.05
N THR A 407 28.41 -34.64 10.69
CA THR A 407 26.98 -34.93 10.88
C THR A 407 26.74 -36.28 11.55
N GLY A 408 25.57 -36.44 12.17
CA GLY A 408 25.01 -37.76 12.43
C GLY A 408 24.43 -38.35 11.13
N ALA A 409 24.13 -39.65 11.14
CA ALA A 409 23.45 -40.35 10.04
C ALA A 409 22.07 -39.76 9.66
N ASN A 410 21.51 -38.90 10.50
CA ASN A 410 20.28 -38.14 10.29
C ASN A 410 20.50 -36.75 9.64
N GLY A 411 21.74 -36.37 9.34
CA GLY A 411 22.10 -35.05 8.78
C GLY A 411 22.19 -33.91 9.81
N VAL A 412 22.02 -34.17 11.10
CA VAL A 412 22.18 -33.16 12.16
C VAL A 412 23.67 -32.91 12.40
N ALA A 413 24.08 -31.65 12.49
CA ALA A 413 25.45 -31.25 12.79
C ALA A 413 25.93 -31.75 14.16
N LEU A 414 27.21 -32.19 14.26
CA LEU A 414 27.79 -32.69 15.51
C LEU A 414 29.00 -31.85 15.97
N PRO A 415 28.89 -31.15 17.12
CA PRO A 415 30.00 -30.43 17.72
C PRO A 415 30.95 -31.36 18.49
N GLY A 416 32.18 -30.92 18.71
CA GLY A 416 33.14 -31.59 19.59
C GLY A 416 33.81 -32.85 19.04
N ALA A 417 33.67 -33.17 17.75
CA ALA A 417 34.46 -34.21 17.10
C ALA A 417 35.91 -33.74 16.96
N VAL A 418 36.90 -34.57 17.29
CA VAL A 418 38.33 -34.24 17.22
C VAL A 418 39.02 -35.03 16.12
N PHE A 419 39.85 -34.34 15.33
CA PHE A 419 40.55 -34.88 14.19
C PHE A 419 42.08 -34.66 14.24
N GLU A 420 42.81 -35.59 13.65
CA GLU A 420 44.17 -35.38 13.14
C GLU A 420 44.14 -35.19 11.61
N LEU A 421 45.08 -34.40 11.10
CA LEU A 421 45.31 -34.24 9.67
C LEU A 421 46.71 -34.77 9.30
N LYS A 422 46.74 -35.68 8.33
CA LYS A 422 47.95 -36.30 7.78
C LYS A 422 48.22 -35.84 6.35
N ASP A 423 49.50 -35.73 6.00
CA ASP A 423 49.94 -35.53 4.62
C ASP A 423 49.95 -36.83 3.80
N ALA A 424 50.27 -36.74 2.51
CA ALA A 424 50.39 -37.88 1.60
C ALA A 424 51.50 -38.90 1.97
N THR A 425 52.33 -38.64 2.98
CA THR A 425 53.30 -39.61 3.54
C THR A 425 52.76 -40.36 4.75
N GLY A 426 51.58 -39.96 5.26
CA GLY A 426 51.00 -40.44 6.51
C GLY A 426 51.52 -39.70 7.75
N THR A 427 52.31 -38.62 7.57
CA THR A 427 52.83 -37.82 8.69
C THR A 427 51.75 -36.88 9.20
N VAL A 428 51.53 -36.87 10.53
CA VAL A 428 50.60 -35.93 11.19
C VAL A 428 51.18 -34.52 11.11
N ILE A 429 50.42 -33.59 10.54
CA ILE A 429 50.81 -32.19 10.35
C ILE A 429 49.99 -31.21 11.20
N LYS A 430 48.77 -31.61 11.61
CA LYS A 430 47.92 -30.91 12.58
C LYS A 430 47.15 -31.96 13.38
N ASP A 431 46.91 -31.71 14.66
CA ASP A 431 46.24 -32.62 15.60
C ASP A 431 45.41 -31.81 16.60
N GLY A 432 44.45 -32.44 17.29
CA GLY A 432 43.54 -31.78 18.22
C GLY A 432 42.55 -30.82 17.55
N LEU A 433 42.20 -31.07 16.28
CA LEU A 433 41.32 -30.20 15.50
C LEU A 433 39.85 -30.53 15.79
N THR A 434 39.17 -29.66 16.53
CA THR A 434 37.79 -29.90 17.03
C THR A 434 36.72 -29.20 16.20
N THR A 435 35.54 -29.80 16.02
CA THR A 435 34.38 -29.14 15.40
C THR A 435 33.65 -28.17 16.34
N ASP A 436 33.21 -27.04 15.78
CA ASP A 436 32.41 -26.00 16.46
C ASP A 436 30.96 -26.43 16.75
N ASN A 437 30.17 -25.52 17.35
CA ASN A 437 28.78 -25.79 17.74
C ASN A 437 27.87 -26.14 16.54
N GLU A 438 28.23 -25.65 15.36
CA GLU A 438 27.56 -25.82 14.08
C GLU A 438 28.07 -27.06 13.33
N GLY A 439 28.97 -27.85 13.93
CA GLY A 439 29.53 -29.08 13.39
C GLY A 439 30.53 -28.85 12.26
N HIS A 440 31.18 -27.69 12.23
CA HIS A 440 32.17 -27.32 11.22
C HIS A 440 33.59 -27.30 11.79
N LEU A 441 34.58 -27.57 10.92
CA LEU A 441 36.00 -27.41 11.20
C LEU A 441 36.68 -26.88 9.94
N TYR A 442 37.29 -25.70 10.03
CA TYR A 442 38.03 -25.08 8.94
C TYR A 442 39.54 -25.26 9.12
N ILE A 443 40.23 -25.70 8.07
CA ILE A 443 41.68 -25.91 8.07
C ILE A 443 42.31 -25.13 6.90
N PRO A 444 42.79 -23.89 7.12
CA PRO A 444 43.50 -23.11 6.12
C PRO A 444 44.99 -23.45 6.04
N GLY A 445 45.66 -22.89 5.03
CA GLY A 445 47.11 -22.94 4.87
C GLY A 445 47.66 -24.29 4.44
N LEU A 446 46.88 -25.05 3.66
CA LEU A 446 47.28 -26.35 3.15
C LEU A 446 47.91 -26.16 1.76
N ALA A 447 49.17 -26.54 1.58
CA ALA A 447 49.83 -26.50 0.28
C ALA A 447 49.16 -27.44 -0.73
N ALA A 448 49.42 -27.24 -2.03
CA ALA A 448 48.99 -28.18 -3.07
C ALA A 448 49.48 -29.61 -2.79
N GLY A 449 48.55 -30.56 -2.63
CA GLY A 449 48.84 -31.92 -2.21
C GLY A 449 47.62 -32.70 -1.72
N THR A 450 47.79 -34.00 -1.55
CA THR A 450 46.77 -34.91 -1.00
C THR A 450 46.94 -35.04 0.52
N TYR A 451 45.82 -35.05 1.23
CA TYR A 451 45.74 -35.08 2.69
C TYR A 451 44.71 -36.10 3.16
N THR A 452 44.91 -36.64 4.35
CA THR A 452 44.00 -37.59 4.99
C THR A 452 43.57 -37.06 6.35
N LEU A 453 42.29 -36.78 6.51
CA LEU A 453 41.67 -36.45 7.79
C LEU A 453 41.26 -37.75 8.49
N VAL A 454 41.59 -37.90 9.77
CA VAL A 454 41.22 -39.07 10.59
C VAL A 454 40.57 -38.58 11.87
N GLU A 455 39.40 -39.13 12.21
CA GLU A 455 38.79 -38.84 13.51
C GLU A 455 39.53 -39.57 14.63
N THR A 456 39.90 -38.84 15.68
CA THR A 456 40.59 -39.36 16.86
C THR A 456 39.68 -39.42 18.08
N GLN A 457 38.61 -38.62 18.13
CA GLN A 457 37.57 -38.67 19.14
C GLN A 457 36.19 -38.31 18.58
N ALA A 458 35.21 -39.19 18.77
CA ALA A 458 33.82 -38.94 18.41
C ALA A 458 33.12 -37.95 19.37
N PRO A 459 32.08 -37.24 18.90
CA PRO A 459 31.12 -36.54 19.75
C PRO A 459 30.46 -37.47 20.79
N GLU A 460 29.98 -36.90 21.90
CA GLU A 460 29.28 -37.68 22.94
C GLU A 460 28.01 -38.35 22.37
N GLY A 461 27.90 -39.66 22.57
CA GLY A 461 26.79 -40.47 22.08
C GLY A 461 26.93 -40.99 20.64
N TYR A 462 28.10 -40.82 20.00
CA TYR A 462 28.39 -41.32 18.65
C TYR A 462 29.55 -42.33 18.63
N GLU A 463 29.58 -43.18 17.59
CA GLU A 463 30.63 -44.19 17.39
C GLU A 463 31.75 -43.63 16.50
N LEU A 464 32.99 -43.74 16.97
CA LEU A 464 34.20 -43.22 16.29
C LEU A 464 34.31 -43.70 14.85
N ASN A 465 34.27 -42.76 13.90
CA ASN A 465 34.41 -43.05 12.50
C ASN A 465 35.89 -43.29 12.14
N SER A 466 36.32 -44.53 12.38
CA SER A 466 37.65 -45.04 12.02
C SER A 466 37.96 -45.08 10.50
N THR A 467 37.10 -44.51 9.64
CA THR A 467 37.31 -44.41 8.19
C THR A 467 38.06 -43.12 7.85
N PRO A 468 39.31 -43.18 7.35
CA PRO A 468 40.04 -41.99 6.93
C PRO A 468 39.35 -41.30 5.74
N THR A 469 39.27 -39.96 5.78
CA THR A 469 38.67 -39.14 4.73
C THR A 469 39.76 -38.41 3.95
N GLU A 470 39.97 -38.81 2.69
CA GLU A 470 40.99 -38.22 1.82
C GLU A 470 40.44 -37.00 1.05
N PHE A 471 41.25 -35.96 0.89
CA PHE A 471 41.00 -34.85 -0.02
C PHE A 471 42.31 -34.36 -0.65
N THR A 472 42.22 -33.54 -1.70
CA THR A 472 43.40 -32.97 -2.39
C THR A 472 43.21 -31.47 -2.61
N ILE A 473 44.21 -30.68 -2.23
CA ILE A 473 44.34 -29.27 -2.59
C ILE A 473 44.98 -29.18 -4.00
N PRO A 474 44.35 -28.50 -4.98
CA PRO A 474 44.92 -28.34 -6.31
C PRO A 474 46.22 -27.51 -6.33
N THR A 475 47.02 -27.64 -7.40
CA THR A 475 48.23 -26.82 -7.66
C THR A 475 47.93 -25.37 -8.06
N THR A 476 46.72 -24.89 -7.78
CA THR A 476 46.23 -23.52 -8.01
C THR A 476 45.62 -22.95 -6.73
N GLY A 477 45.90 -23.57 -5.58
CA GLY A 477 45.11 -23.40 -4.37
C GLY A 477 43.66 -23.87 -4.55
N GLY A 478 42.81 -23.48 -3.61
CA GLY A 478 41.37 -23.74 -3.64
C GLY A 478 40.81 -24.31 -2.33
N ASN A 479 39.51 -24.19 -2.15
CA ASN A 479 38.82 -24.57 -0.92
C ASN A 479 38.05 -25.87 -1.15
N GLN A 480 38.46 -26.93 -0.48
CA GLN A 480 37.79 -28.21 -0.51
C GLN A 480 36.69 -28.27 0.56
N SER A 481 35.66 -29.08 0.33
CA SER A 481 34.67 -29.45 1.34
C SER A 481 34.60 -30.96 1.46
N VAL A 482 34.56 -31.47 2.70
CA VAL A 482 34.39 -32.88 3.01
C VAL A 482 33.31 -33.05 4.07
N THR A 483 32.51 -34.10 3.96
CA THR A 483 31.54 -34.48 4.99
C THR A 483 31.99 -35.76 5.67
N VAL A 484 32.03 -35.74 7.00
CA VAL A 484 32.27 -36.93 7.83
C VAL A 484 30.99 -37.20 8.62
N THR A 485 30.56 -38.46 8.66
CA THR A 485 29.27 -38.85 9.23
C THR A 485 29.38 -40.01 10.20
N ASP A 486 28.75 -39.90 11.37
CA ASP A 486 28.79 -40.91 12.42
C ASP A 486 27.47 -41.64 12.58
N GLN A 487 27.55 -42.84 13.17
CA GLN A 487 26.40 -43.54 13.72
C GLN A 487 26.26 -43.22 15.22
N PRO A 488 25.03 -43.05 15.76
CA PRO A 488 24.82 -42.94 17.19
C PRO A 488 25.13 -44.26 17.89
N THR A 489 25.68 -44.22 19.12
CA THR A 489 26.10 -45.41 19.85
C THR A 489 24.95 -46.39 20.10
N SER A 490 25.08 -47.63 19.64
CA SER A 490 24.02 -48.64 19.71
C SER A 490 23.75 -49.15 21.15
N THR A 491 22.90 -48.45 21.91
CA THR A 491 22.41 -48.89 23.22
C THR A 491 21.38 -50.03 23.11
N ALA A 492 21.88 -51.27 22.99
CA ALA A 492 21.04 -52.47 23.02
C ALA A 492 20.46 -52.72 24.42
N PRO A 493 19.12 -52.86 24.60
CA PRO A 493 18.54 -53.20 25.89
C PRO A 493 18.97 -54.59 26.38
N GLY A 494 19.47 -54.67 27.62
CA GLY A 494 19.90 -55.92 28.23
C GLY A 494 18.78 -56.94 28.35
N THR A 495 18.83 -58.02 27.58
CA THR A 495 17.80 -59.07 27.59
C THR A 495 17.97 -59.99 28.80
N THR A 496 17.26 -59.71 29.88
CA THR A 496 17.13 -60.63 31.02
C THR A 496 16.08 -61.71 30.73
N THR A 497 16.44 -62.98 30.84
CA THR A 497 15.50 -64.12 30.87
C THR A 497 16.07 -65.17 31.84
N PRO A 498 15.25 -65.80 32.72
CA PRO A 498 15.73 -66.14 34.06
C PRO A 498 16.22 -67.58 34.24
N THR A 499 17.04 -67.78 35.28
CA THR A 499 17.35 -69.09 35.87
C THR A 499 16.77 -69.17 37.29
N THR A 500 15.95 -70.19 37.52
CA THR A 500 15.28 -70.53 38.80
C THR A 500 16.29 -70.84 39.93
N PRO A 501 15.98 -70.58 41.22
CA PRO A 501 17.01 -70.31 42.23
C PRO A 501 17.47 -71.51 43.07
N GLU A 502 18.54 -71.29 43.82
CA GLU A 502 18.98 -72.07 44.99
C GLU A 502 19.09 -71.13 46.22
N GLU A 503 18.79 -71.61 47.42
CA GLU A 503 18.60 -70.81 48.66
C GLU A 503 19.56 -71.28 49.79
N PRO A 504 19.63 -70.65 50.97
CA PRO A 504 20.61 -69.59 51.27
C PRO A 504 21.70 -69.97 52.31
N GLY A 505 22.77 -69.17 52.40
CA GLY A 505 23.94 -69.42 53.28
C GLY A 505 24.44 -68.24 54.12
N THR A 506 23.73 -67.92 55.22
CA THR A 506 24.22 -67.31 56.48
C THR A 506 25.34 -66.23 56.48
N THR A 507 24.92 -64.96 56.53
CA THR A 507 25.26 -63.93 57.56
C THR A 507 26.59 -63.98 58.37
N THR A 508 27.35 -62.87 58.42
CA THR A 508 27.67 -62.02 59.62
C THR A 508 28.83 -61.01 59.29
N PRO A 509 28.86 -59.76 59.83
CA PRO A 509 29.73 -58.66 59.32
C PRO A 509 30.81 -58.14 60.29
N GLU A 510 31.67 -57.22 59.83
CA GLU A 510 32.36 -56.22 60.70
C GLU A 510 32.82 -54.92 59.95
N GLN A 511 32.96 -53.82 60.69
CA GLN A 511 33.28 -52.43 60.26
C GLN A 511 33.88 -51.69 61.49
N PRO A 512 35.03 -50.95 61.45
CA PRO A 512 35.01 -49.48 61.22
C PRO A 512 36.32 -48.73 60.80
N GLY A 513 36.20 -47.42 60.46
CA GLY A 513 37.29 -46.39 60.47
C GLY A 513 37.23 -45.37 59.30
N THR A 514 36.64 -44.16 59.40
CA THR A 514 37.15 -42.85 59.94
C THR A 514 38.31 -42.22 59.12
N THR A 515 38.34 -40.94 58.71
CA THR A 515 37.76 -39.68 59.27
C THR A 515 37.41 -38.55 58.24
N THR A 516 36.27 -37.86 58.45
CA THR A 516 36.04 -36.37 58.60
C THR A 516 36.93 -35.34 57.87
N PRO A 517 36.43 -34.16 57.35
CA PRO A 517 35.13 -33.45 57.51
C PRO A 517 34.32 -33.34 56.16
N THR A 518 33.50 -32.34 55.73
CA THR A 518 33.15 -30.94 56.12
C THR A 518 31.73 -30.53 55.60
N GLU A 519 31.34 -29.24 55.60
CA GLU A 519 29.97 -28.70 55.38
C GLU A 519 29.98 -27.35 54.60
N PRO A 520 28.87 -26.96 53.93
CA PRO A 520 28.32 -25.60 54.11
C PRO A 520 26.78 -25.54 54.34
N THR A 521 26.28 -24.38 54.79
CA THR A 521 25.11 -24.25 55.70
C THR A 521 23.80 -23.68 55.12
N THR A 522 22.69 -23.90 55.84
CA THR A 522 21.30 -23.41 55.62
C THR A 522 21.06 -21.92 55.93
N PRO A 523 19.91 -21.36 55.48
CA PRO A 523 18.90 -20.81 56.41
C PRO A 523 17.45 -21.23 56.02
N THR A 524 16.64 -21.91 56.86
CA THR A 524 15.83 -21.47 58.03
C THR A 524 14.51 -20.72 57.74
N ASN A 525 13.47 -21.08 58.51
CA ASN A 525 12.02 -20.82 58.31
C ASN A 525 11.49 -19.64 59.16
N PRO A 526 10.24 -19.16 58.93
CA PRO A 526 9.32 -19.06 60.08
C PRO A 526 7.82 -19.38 59.81
N ALA A 527 7.32 -20.36 60.59
CA ALA A 527 6.05 -20.40 61.36
C ALA A 527 4.65 -20.13 60.73
N THR A 528 3.71 -21.01 61.11
CA THR A 528 2.24 -20.96 60.92
C THR A 528 1.54 -19.96 61.88
N PRO A 529 0.31 -19.53 61.56
CA PRO A 529 -0.77 -19.70 62.55
C PRO A 529 -2.15 -20.14 61.99
N GLU A 530 -2.74 -21.11 62.71
CA GLU A 530 -4.14 -21.27 63.16
C GLU A 530 -5.38 -20.91 62.29
N GLU A 531 -6.35 -21.84 62.31
CA GLU A 531 -7.74 -21.73 61.82
C GLU A 531 -8.69 -21.23 62.93
N PRO A 532 -9.70 -20.37 62.60
CA PRO A 532 -11.01 -20.61 63.19
C PRO A 532 -12.23 -20.21 62.33
N GLY A 533 -13.34 -20.96 62.48
CA GLY A 533 -14.69 -20.37 62.55
C GLY A 533 -15.71 -20.74 61.48
N THR A 534 -16.67 -21.60 61.83
CA THR A 534 -17.88 -21.88 61.03
C THR A 534 -18.99 -20.85 61.27
N THR A 535 -19.67 -20.39 60.21
CA THR A 535 -21.05 -19.89 60.29
C THR A 535 -21.84 -20.18 59.00
N THR A 536 -23.15 -20.41 59.14
CA THR A 536 -24.13 -20.62 58.05
C THR A 536 -25.16 -19.50 58.13
N PRO A 537 -25.57 -18.86 57.03
CA PRO A 537 -27.00 -18.95 56.68
C PRO A 537 -27.38 -18.85 55.17
N THR A 538 -28.48 -19.55 54.84
CA THR A 538 -29.55 -19.21 53.86
C THR A 538 -29.29 -19.06 52.34
N ASN A 539 -29.98 -19.97 51.62
CA ASN A 539 -30.55 -19.87 50.26
C ASN A 539 -31.26 -18.52 49.96
N PRO A 540 -31.47 -18.10 48.67
CA PRO A 540 -32.45 -18.79 47.80
C PRO A 540 -32.29 -18.79 46.25
N VAL A 541 -33.04 -19.72 45.64
CA VAL A 541 -33.55 -19.85 44.24
C VAL A 541 -32.62 -19.93 43.01
N THR A 542 -32.85 -21.00 42.25
CA THR A 542 -32.37 -21.33 40.89
C THR A 542 -33.15 -20.60 39.78
N PRO A 543 -32.54 -20.39 38.60
CA PRO A 543 -33.19 -20.75 37.33
C PRO A 543 -32.38 -21.77 36.50
N GLU A 544 -33.05 -22.46 35.58
CA GLU A 544 -32.54 -23.66 34.89
C GLU A 544 -31.69 -23.39 33.63
N GLU A 545 -30.84 -24.35 33.27
CA GLU A 545 -29.98 -24.37 32.07
C GLU A 545 -30.58 -25.29 30.98
N PRO A 546 -30.66 -24.85 29.71
CA PRO A 546 -30.96 -25.72 28.58
C PRO A 546 -29.68 -26.11 27.82
N GLY A 547 -29.16 -27.32 28.07
CA GLY A 547 -28.09 -27.92 27.27
C GLY A 547 -28.55 -28.30 25.85
N THR A 548 -27.61 -28.40 24.90
CA THR A 548 -27.89 -28.75 23.50
C THR A 548 -27.37 -30.14 23.12
N THR A 549 -28.21 -30.93 22.46
CA THR A 549 -27.84 -32.17 21.77
C THR A 549 -28.46 -32.24 20.36
N GLU A 550 -27.73 -32.85 19.44
CA GLU A 550 -28.16 -33.13 18.06
C GLU A 550 -29.26 -34.23 18.03
N PRO A 551 -30.08 -34.36 16.96
CA PRO A 551 -29.63 -35.26 15.87
C PRO A 551 -30.20 -35.01 14.44
N GLY A 552 -29.46 -35.48 13.43
CA GLY A 552 -29.97 -36.61 12.62
C GLY A 552 -30.86 -36.36 11.39
N THR A 553 -30.20 -36.27 10.24
CA THR A 553 -30.67 -36.49 8.84
C THR A 553 -31.91 -37.37 8.57
N THR A 554 -32.72 -36.98 7.57
CA THR A 554 -33.27 -37.89 6.52
C THR A 554 -33.47 -37.16 5.18
N THR A 555 -33.62 -37.90 4.07
CA THR A 555 -33.67 -37.42 2.66
C THR A 555 -34.46 -38.47 1.86
N PRO A 556 -35.41 -38.13 0.93
CA PRO A 556 -35.03 -38.07 -0.50
C PRO A 556 -35.89 -37.26 -1.52
N THR A 557 -35.24 -36.99 -2.67
CA THR A 557 -35.74 -36.95 -4.08
C THR A 557 -36.60 -35.81 -4.67
N ASN A 558 -35.94 -35.11 -5.62
CA ASN A 558 -36.33 -34.66 -6.96
C ASN A 558 -37.41 -33.56 -7.23
N PRO A 559 -37.11 -32.60 -8.16
CA PRO A 559 -38.04 -31.57 -8.63
C PRO A 559 -38.65 -31.84 -10.03
N VAL A 560 -39.76 -31.17 -10.37
CA VAL A 560 -40.25 -31.02 -11.77
C VAL A 560 -40.87 -29.63 -12.01
N THR A 561 -40.67 -29.13 -13.23
CA THR A 561 -41.13 -27.91 -13.94
C THR A 561 -42.45 -27.22 -13.52
N PRO A 562 -42.52 -25.86 -13.56
CA PRO A 562 -43.77 -25.09 -13.42
C PRO A 562 -44.48 -24.79 -14.76
N GLU A 563 -45.81 -24.61 -14.72
CA GLU A 563 -46.64 -24.11 -15.84
C GLU A 563 -47.52 -22.90 -15.42
N GLN A 564 -48.03 -22.16 -16.41
CA GLN A 564 -48.84 -20.93 -16.33
C GLN A 564 -50.10 -21.10 -17.22
N PRO A 565 -51.12 -20.21 -17.20
CA PRO A 565 -51.60 -19.26 -16.18
C PRO A 565 -53.10 -19.47 -15.80
N GLY A 566 -53.67 -18.64 -14.91
CA GLY A 566 -55.11 -18.58 -14.66
C GLY A 566 -55.58 -17.22 -14.13
N THR A 567 -56.74 -16.73 -14.58
CA THR A 567 -57.25 -15.36 -14.34
C THR A 567 -58.40 -15.30 -13.32
N THR A 568 -58.46 -14.24 -12.52
CA THR A 568 -59.67 -13.84 -11.76
C THR A 568 -59.95 -12.33 -11.88
N THR A 569 -61.21 -11.94 -11.72
CA THR A 569 -61.68 -10.56 -11.89
C THR A 569 -62.53 -10.14 -10.68
N PRO A 570 -62.27 -8.98 -10.04
CA PRO A 570 -63.16 -8.38 -9.06
C PRO A 570 -64.14 -7.39 -9.72
N THR A 571 -65.39 -7.36 -9.25
CA THR A 571 -66.48 -6.52 -9.78
C THR A 571 -66.81 -5.29 -8.93
N ASN A 572 -67.46 -4.32 -9.56
CA ASN A 572 -67.81 -2.99 -9.05
C ASN A 572 -68.73 -2.97 -7.79
N PRO A 573 -68.50 -2.09 -6.79
CA PRO A 573 -69.45 -1.80 -5.70
C PRO A 573 -70.57 -0.82 -6.09
N ALA A 574 -71.70 -0.85 -5.39
CA ALA A 574 -72.84 0.06 -5.60
C ALA A 574 -73.20 0.87 -4.33
N ALA A 575 -74.00 1.91 -4.52
CA ALA A 575 -74.62 2.78 -3.51
C ALA A 575 -76.02 3.19 -4.03
N PRO A 576 -76.91 3.88 -3.27
CA PRO A 576 -76.79 4.41 -1.90
C PRO A 576 -77.98 4.00 -0.99
N GLU A 577 -78.15 4.60 0.20
CA GLU A 577 -79.36 5.37 0.63
C GLU A 577 -79.29 5.80 2.13
N GLU A 578 -80.12 6.78 2.52
CA GLU A 578 -80.23 7.43 3.85
C GLU A 578 -81.74 7.63 4.17
N PRO A 579 -82.22 7.64 5.45
CA PRO A 579 -82.61 8.95 6.05
C PRO A 579 -82.76 9.07 7.60
N GLY A 580 -82.51 10.28 8.16
CA GLY A 580 -83.27 10.89 9.28
C GLY A 580 -82.96 10.50 10.76
N THR A 581 -83.38 11.24 11.81
CA THR A 581 -84.23 12.46 11.93
C THR A 581 -84.01 13.32 13.21
N THR A 582 -84.06 14.66 13.07
CA THR A 582 -84.50 15.74 14.02
C THR A 582 -83.78 15.99 15.38
N VAL A 583 -83.24 17.19 15.74
CA VAL A 583 -83.73 18.63 15.78
C VAL A 583 -84.69 18.89 16.97
N PRO A 584 -84.57 19.95 17.83
CA PRO A 584 -84.13 21.38 17.65
C PRO A 584 -82.90 21.81 18.54
N THR A 585 -82.54 23.05 18.97
CA THR A 585 -83.18 24.38 19.25
C THR A 585 -82.24 25.61 19.04
N THR A 586 -82.64 26.84 19.48
CA THR A 586 -82.05 28.20 19.24
C THR A 586 -82.45 29.19 20.37
N PRO A 587 -82.04 30.51 20.46
CA PRO A 587 -81.20 31.40 19.59
C PRO A 587 -79.90 31.91 20.32
N VAL A 588 -79.27 33.13 20.26
CA VAL A 588 -79.59 34.56 19.94
C VAL A 588 -78.33 35.38 19.46
N THR A 589 -78.55 36.62 18.98
CA THR A 589 -77.62 37.67 18.45
C THR A 589 -77.47 38.89 19.41
N PRO A 590 -76.79 40.05 19.10
CA PRO A 590 -75.85 40.44 18.01
C PRO A 590 -74.55 41.20 18.47
N GLY A 591 -73.65 41.59 17.53
CA GLY A 591 -72.64 42.67 17.76
C GLY A 591 -71.59 42.90 16.65
N GLU A 592 -71.54 44.11 16.10
CA GLU A 592 -70.56 44.68 15.12
C GLU A 592 -70.35 46.18 15.47
N PRO A 593 -69.46 47.01 14.83
CA PRO A 593 -68.47 46.76 13.77
C PRO A 593 -67.05 47.33 14.05
N GLY A 594 -66.15 47.34 13.06
CA GLY A 594 -64.94 48.20 13.09
C GLY A 594 -63.99 48.05 11.90
N THR A 595 -63.92 49.05 11.01
CA THR A 595 -63.01 49.08 9.83
C THR A 595 -62.18 50.36 9.78
N THR A 596 -60.92 50.26 9.33
CA THR A 596 -60.11 51.39 8.83
C THR A 596 -59.21 50.94 7.67
N ALA A 597 -58.82 51.89 6.80
CA ALA A 597 -58.08 51.65 5.56
C ALA A 597 -56.64 52.20 5.64
N PRO A 598 -55.70 51.69 4.81
CA PRO A 598 -54.30 52.14 4.83
C PRO A 598 -54.10 53.51 4.18
N THR A 599 -53.00 54.19 4.55
CA THR A 599 -52.57 55.47 3.96
C THR A 599 -51.26 55.32 3.18
N THR A 600 -50.98 56.27 2.28
CA THR A 600 -49.92 56.21 1.27
C THR A 600 -48.52 56.64 1.76
N PRO A 601 -47.43 56.20 1.10
CA PRO A 601 -46.06 56.47 1.52
C PRO A 601 -45.54 57.86 1.12
N VAL A 602 -44.44 58.29 1.75
CA VAL A 602 -43.70 59.52 1.40
C VAL A 602 -42.18 59.27 1.44
N THR A 603 -41.44 59.95 0.57
CA THR A 603 -39.97 59.92 0.38
C THR A 603 -39.56 61.39 0.20
N PRO A 604 -38.47 61.93 0.80
CA PRO A 604 -37.09 61.44 0.61
C PRO A 604 -36.16 61.53 1.87
N SER A 605 -34.90 61.10 1.83
CA SER A 605 -33.76 61.93 1.39
C SER A 605 -32.47 61.12 1.24
N GLN A 606 -31.64 61.48 0.25
CA GLN A 606 -30.28 60.97 0.07
C GLN A 606 -29.26 62.03 0.52
N PRO A 607 -28.15 61.62 1.15
CA PRO A 607 -26.85 62.08 0.68
C PRO A 607 -25.88 60.90 0.50
N GLY A 608 -24.93 61.01 -0.44
CA GLY A 608 -23.89 60.00 -0.65
C GLY A 608 -22.50 60.63 -0.66
N THR A 609 -21.46 59.79 -0.69
CA THR A 609 -20.09 60.18 -1.10
C THR A 609 -19.28 58.97 -1.56
N THR A 610 -18.26 59.23 -2.38
CA THR A 610 -17.37 58.25 -3.03
C THR A 610 -16.47 57.49 -2.04
N PRO A 611 -16.17 56.20 -2.25
CA PRO A 611 -15.24 55.44 -1.41
C PRO A 611 -13.77 55.87 -1.61
N THR A 612 -13.02 55.97 -0.51
CA THR A 612 -11.55 56.05 -0.49
C THR A 612 -10.90 54.66 -0.48
N ALA A 613 -9.70 54.55 -1.07
CA ALA A 613 -8.98 53.29 -1.23
C ALA A 613 -8.45 52.70 0.10
N PRO A 614 -8.31 51.37 0.21
CA PRO A 614 -7.73 50.71 1.38
C PRO A 614 -6.22 50.93 1.47
N VAL A 615 -5.72 51.09 2.69
CA VAL A 615 -4.28 51.15 3.03
C VAL A 615 -3.79 49.76 3.47
N ALA A 616 -2.56 49.41 3.14
CA ALA A 616 -1.99 48.09 3.41
C ALA A 616 -1.80 47.80 4.92
N PRO A 617 -1.96 46.54 5.37
CA PRO A 617 -1.73 46.15 6.76
C PRO A 617 -0.23 46.09 7.10
N THR A 618 0.15 46.66 8.24
CA THR A 618 1.52 46.61 8.78
C THR A 618 1.71 45.45 9.76
N THR A 619 2.89 44.82 9.72
CA THR A 619 3.28 43.69 10.57
C THR A 619 3.19 43.98 12.08
N PRO A 620 2.65 43.08 12.92
CA PRO A 620 2.69 43.21 14.37
C PRO A 620 4.08 42.84 14.92
N THR A 621 4.64 43.68 15.79
CA THR A 621 5.92 43.45 16.49
C THR A 621 5.74 42.72 17.81
N VAL A 622 6.63 41.77 18.12
CA VAL A 622 6.68 41.06 19.41
C VAL A 622 7.27 41.95 20.53
N PRO A 623 6.62 42.05 21.70
CA PRO A 623 7.25 42.46 22.96
C PRO A 623 7.50 41.25 23.86
N GLY A 624 8.70 41.15 24.45
CA GLY A 624 9.03 40.14 25.45
C GLY A 624 9.90 40.70 26.56
N THR A 625 9.55 40.40 27.82
CA THR A 625 10.33 40.76 29.01
C THR A 625 10.17 39.70 30.11
N THR A 626 11.24 38.99 30.44
CA THR A 626 11.42 38.27 31.72
C THR A 626 11.64 39.29 32.87
N PRO A 627 11.47 38.92 34.16
CA PRO A 627 12.55 38.22 34.88
C PRO A 627 12.11 37.27 36.02
N SER A 628 13.14 36.64 36.63
CA SER A 628 13.19 36.12 38.02
C SER A 628 12.69 34.69 38.32
N GLU A 629 13.66 33.80 38.55
CA GLU A 629 13.59 32.66 39.50
C GLU A 629 13.67 33.20 40.96
N PRO A 630 13.31 32.45 42.03
CA PRO A 630 14.11 31.30 42.48
C PRO A 630 13.36 30.11 43.14
N GLY A 631 14.00 28.94 43.19
CA GLY A 631 13.87 28.03 44.34
C GLY A 631 13.57 26.55 44.02
N ALA A 632 14.35 25.64 44.61
CA ALA A 632 14.31 24.21 44.32
C ALA A 632 13.66 23.37 45.44
N THR A 633 13.04 22.24 45.06
CA THR A 633 13.01 20.98 45.84
C THR A 633 12.56 19.79 44.98
N THR A 634 13.26 18.66 45.07
CA THR A 634 12.77 17.32 44.66
C THR A 634 11.93 16.73 45.81
N PRO A 635 10.92 15.87 45.56
CA PRO A 635 11.20 14.43 45.66
C PRO A 635 10.33 13.46 44.82
N THR A 636 10.92 12.29 44.48
CA THR A 636 10.34 10.92 44.39
C THR A 636 9.15 10.56 43.47
N VAL A 637 9.28 9.39 42.83
CA VAL A 637 8.25 8.60 42.14
C VAL A 637 7.78 7.45 43.03
N PRO A 638 6.47 7.13 43.06
CA PRO A 638 6.00 5.77 42.69
C PRO A 638 4.73 5.81 41.80
N GLY A 639 4.37 4.80 41.00
CA GLY A 639 4.98 3.49 40.75
C GLY A 639 4.00 2.32 40.93
N THR A 640 3.44 1.75 39.85
CA THR A 640 2.49 0.61 39.93
C THR A 640 2.59 -0.38 38.74
N THR A 641 3.15 -1.55 39.02
CA THR A 641 3.13 -2.84 38.29
C THR A 641 3.49 -3.94 39.32
N PRO A 642 3.39 -5.27 39.07
CA PRO A 642 2.90 -6.00 37.89
C PRO A 642 1.86 -7.11 38.23
N ASN A 643 1.44 -7.94 37.26
CA ASN A 643 1.77 -9.38 37.26
C ASN A 643 1.18 -10.16 36.07
N THR A 644 2.05 -10.93 35.41
CA THR A 644 1.74 -12.11 34.55
C THR A 644 1.68 -13.38 35.44
N PRO A 645 1.15 -14.54 35.00
CA PRO A 645 1.80 -15.44 34.03
C PRO A 645 0.82 -16.04 32.97
N GLY A 646 1.22 -16.79 31.94
CA GLY A 646 2.55 -17.18 31.47
C GLY A 646 2.78 -18.71 31.42
N MET A 647 2.62 -19.36 30.25
CA MET A 647 3.18 -20.70 29.93
C MET A 647 3.04 -21.08 28.44
N THR A 648 3.91 -22.00 27.99
CA THR A 648 4.10 -22.58 26.63
C THR A 648 4.78 -23.97 26.79
N PRO A 649 5.03 -24.82 25.77
CA PRO A 649 4.35 -25.14 24.49
C PRO A 649 4.12 -26.68 24.34
N SER A 650 4.06 -27.23 23.10
CA SER A 650 4.04 -28.66 22.67
C SER A 650 2.71 -29.46 22.84
N GLY A 651 2.41 -30.53 22.08
CA GLY A 651 3.03 -31.01 20.82
C GLY A 651 2.61 -32.43 20.34
N GLN A 652 2.28 -32.55 19.02
CA GLN A 652 2.51 -33.70 18.10
C GLN A 652 1.70 -35.03 18.19
N GLY A 653 1.45 -35.66 17.01
CA GLY A 653 0.95 -37.05 16.80
C GLY A 653 -0.45 -37.14 16.14
N SER A 654 -0.77 -37.73 14.97
CA SER A 654 -0.12 -38.55 13.91
C SER A 654 -0.74 -39.96 13.75
N ALA A 655 -1.39 -40.24 12.61
CA ALA A 655 -1.78 -41.59 12.13
C ALA A 655 -2.07 -41.57 10.60
N ASP A 656 -1.98 -42.72 9.91
CA ASP A 656 -1.88 -42.84 8.43
C ASP A 656 -2.64 -44.06 7.84
N ASN A 657 -2.73 -44.15 6.49
CA ASN A 657 -3.48 -45.06 5.59
C ASN A 657 -4.93 -44.62 5.34
N GLY A 658 -5.51 -44.69 4.12
CA GLY A 658 -5.10 -45.31 2.84
C GLY A 658 -6.13 -46.38 2.40
N THR A 659 -6.52 -46.61 1.14
CA THR A 659 -6.25 -46.03 -0.21
C THR A 659 -7.51 -46.32 -1.10
N GLY A 660 -7.70 -45.94 -2.37
CA GLY A 660 -6.94 -45.18 -3.39
C GLY A 660 -7.41 -45.54 -4.83
N SER A 661 -6.89 -44.83 -5.86
CA SER A 661 -7.02 -45.10 -7.32
C SER A 661 -8.37 -44.86 -8.04
N ALA A 662 -8.36 -44.06 -9.13
CA ALA A 662 -8.90 -44.42 -10.46
C ALA A 662 -8.69 -43.33 -11.56
N THR A 663 -7.81 -43.62 -12.54
CA THR A 663 -7.79 -43.19 -13.97
C THR A 663 -8.37 -41.85 -14.47
N ALA A 664 -7.57 -41.18 -15.32
CA ALA A 664 -8.02 -40.17 -16.30
C ALA A 664 -8.76 -40.78 -17.51
N PRO A 665 -9.25 -39.94 -18.44
CA PRO A 665 -8.90 -40.15 -19.83
C PRO A 665 -8.43 -38.88 -20.56
N ALA A 666 -7.54 -39.05 -21.54
CA ALA A 666 -7.26 -38.04 -22.56
C ALA A 666 -8.07 -38.34 -23.83
N THR A 667 -8.36 -37.31 -24.64
CA THR A 667 -8.82 -37.45 -26.02
C THR A 667 -8.01 -36.53 -26.94
N SER A 668 -7.82 -36.98 -28.18
CA SER A 668 -7.09 -36.27 -29.23
C SER A 668 -7.79 -36.48 -30.57
N GLY A 669 -7.73 -35.51 -31.48
CA GLY A 669 -8.41 -35.57 -32.78
C GLY A 669 -8.00 -34.48 -33.75
N GLN A 670 -7.74 -34.87 -34.99
CA GLN A 670 -7.40 -34.02 -36.15
C GLN A 670 -8.63 -33.20 -36.62
N GLY A 671 -8.54 -32.17 -37.47
CA GLY A 671 -7.38 -31.53 -38.13
C GLY A 671 -7.68 -31.17 -39.60
N THR A 672 -7.13 -30.06 -40.11
CA THR A 672 -7.38 -29.45 -41.46
C THR A 672 -8.81 -28.85 -41.62
N THR A 673 -9.08 -27.84 -42.44
CA THR A 673 -8.53 -27.42 -43.76
C THR A 673 -8.39 -25.90 -43.93
N ASN A 674 -7.82 -25.45 -45.06
CA ASN A 674 -7.71 -24.05 -45.50
C ASN A 674 -7.91 -23.96 -47.03
N PRO A 675 -8.64 -22.95 -47.54
CA PRO A 675 -8.39 -22.40 -48.87
C PRO A 675 -8.22 -20.87 -48.87
N ALA A 676 -7.35 -20.36 -49.76
CA ALA A 676 -6.94 -18.95 -49.80
C ALA A 676 -7.60 -18.10 -50.91
N THR A 677 -7.18 -16.83 -51.01
CA THR A 677 -7.44 -15.78 -52.04
C THR A 677 -8.69 -14.90 -51.81
N THR A 678 -8.71 -13.59 -52.14
CA THR A 678 -7.81 -12.77 -53.00
C THR A 678 -7.71 -11.29 -52.56
N ASP A 679 -6.76 -10.55 -53.15
CA ASP A 679 -6.37 -9.12 -52.99
C ASP A 679 -7.42 -8.04 -52.63
N ARG A 680 -6.99 -7.04 -51.83
CA ARG A 680 -6.94 -5.62 -52.27
C ARG A 680 -6.09 -4.69 -51.37
N LEU A 681 -5.45 -3.71 -52.02
CA LEU A 681 -4.76 -2.51 -51.49
C LEU A 681 -4.96 -1.36 -52.51
N PRO A 682 -4.66 -0.08 -52.21
CA PRO A 682 -4.64 0.65 -50.93
C PRO A 682 -5.61 1.87 -50.96
N GLN A 683 -5.57 2.79 -49.97
CA GLN A 683 -5.44 4.27 -50.15
C GLN A 683 -5.53 5.03 -48.79
N THR A 684 -5.22 6.33 -48.79
CA THR A 684 -4.89 7.17 -47.61
C THR A 684 -5.57 8.56 -47.61
N SER A 685 -5.89 9.10 -46.43
CA SER A 685 -6.16 10.52 -46.14
C SER A 685 -6.02 10.72 -44.61
N ASP A 686 -5.07 11.49 -44.04
CA ASP A 686 -5.04 12.96 -43.86
C ASP A 686 -6.15 13.49 -42.91
N GLN A 687 -5.92 14.27 -41.83
CA GLN A 687 -4.77 14.99 -41.18
C GLN A 687 -5.07 15.14 -39.64
N PRO A 688 -4.40 15.98 -38.81
CA PRO A 688 -3.03 15.85 -38.28
C PRO A 688 -2.91 15.97 -36.73
N ALA A 689 -1.71 15.71 -36.18
CA ALA A 689 -1.32 16.08 -34.82
C ALA A 689 -0.27 17.23 -34.83
N PRO A 690 -0.23 18.12 -33.83
CA PRO A 690 0.65 19.30 -33.85
C PRO A 690 2.10 18.96 -33.48
N ILE A 691 3.05 19.37 -34.33
CA ILE A 691 4.50 19.26 -34.08
C ILE A 691 5.04 20.63 -33.64
N ALA A 692 5.72 20.67 -32.49
CA ALA A 692 6.44 21.85 -32.02
C ALA A 692 7.73 22.04 -32.84
N VAL A 693 7.90 23.22 -33.44
CA VAL A 693 9.06 23.53 -34.30
C VAL A 693 10.16 24.22 -33.51
N VAL A 694 11.29 23.53 -33.31
CA VAL A 694 12.54 24.13 -32.82
C VAL A 694 13.41 24.48 -34.03
N ILE A 695 13.63 25.78 -34.27
CA ILE A 695 14.43 26.27 -35.41
C ILE A 695 15.92 26.30 -35.05
N GLY A 696 16.65 25.26 -35.43
CA GLY A 696 18.11 25.26 -35.50
C GLY A 696 18.57 25.65 -36.92
N LEU A 697 19.24 26.79 -37.08
CA LEU A 697 19.57 27.37 -38.40
C LEU A 697 21.08 27.40 -38.64
N LEU A 698 21.59 26.48 -39.48
CA LEU A 698 22.89 26.63 -40.16
C LEU A 698 23.13 25.55 -41.23
N MET A 699 23.27 25.97 -42.49
CA MET A 699 24.34 25.60 -43.45
C MET A 699 23.98 26.21 -44.82
N LEU A 700 24.92 26.92 -45.45
CA LEU A 700 24.69 27.59 -46.74
C LEU A 700 25.98 27.52 -47.58
N VAL A 701 26.03 26.64 -48.58
CA VAL A 701 27.17 26.48 -49.50
C VAL A 701 26.70 26.10 -50.91
N GLY A 702 27.24 26.76 -51.94
CA GLY A 702 27.15 26.39 -53.36
C GLY A 702 25.84 26.79 -54.06
N LEU A 703 25.78 27.71 -55.03
CA LEU A 703 26.69 27.96 -56.16
C LEU A 703 26.40 29.35 -56.77
N GLY A 704 27.38 29.91 -57.50
CA GLY A 704 27.19 31.09 -58.36
C GLY A 704 27.08 30.72 -59.84
N GLY A 705 26.42 31.55 -60.64
CA GLY A 705 26.15 31.32 -62.07
C GLY A 705 24.98 32.19 -62.57
N PHE A 706 25.14 33.51 -62.74
CA PHE A 706 25.64 34.21 -63.94
C PHE A 706 24.58 34.33 -65.06
N ALA A 707 24.68 35.40 -65.87
CA ALA A 707 23.84 35.74 -67.04
C ALA A 707 22.40 36.29 -66.81
N TRP A 708 22.28 37.61 -66.98
CA TRP A 708 21.43 38.30 -67.99
C TRP A 708 20.70 37.37 -69.01
N PHE A 709 19.51 37.69 -69.57
CA PHE A 709 18.97 39.00 -69.97
C PHE A 709 17.47 38.93 -70.37
N ARG A 710 16.74 40.07 -70.32
CA ARG A 710 15.41 40.39 -70.95
C ARG A 710 14.23 39.38 -70.74
N LYS A 711 13.05 39.79 -70.25
CA LYS A 711 12.10 40.83 -70.73
C LYS A 711 11.55 40.57 -72.15
N THR A 712 10.38 39.92 -72.23
CA THR A 712 9.09 40.50 -72.70
C THR A 712 7.95 39.49 -72.55
N GLU A 713 6.80 39.96 -72.07
CA GLU A 713 5.42 39.48 -72.36
C GLU A 713 5.07 37.99 -72.12
N LYS A 714 3.96 37.64 -71.46
CA LYS A 714 2.73 38.42 -71.20
C LYS A 714 2.11 38.04 -69.86
#